data_AF-A0A9P8Q4E2-F1
#
_entry.id   AF-A0A9P8Q4E2-F1
#
_cell.length_a   1.000
_cell.length_b   1.000
_cell.length_c   1.000
_cell.angle_alpha   90.00
_cell.angle_beta   90.00
_cell.angle_gamma   90.00
#
_symmetry.space_group_name_H-M   'P 1'
#
loop_
_entity.id
_entity.type
_entity.pdbx_description
1 polymer ?
#
loop_
_entity_poly.entity_id
_entity_poly.type
_entity_poly.pdbx_seq_one_letter_code
_entity_poly.pdbx_strand_id
1 'polypeptide(L)'
;MVQKRKNAEGPANEPQAKKVSLSKADLIEVITNRVKESNTSDSSDSEDDSLTSSEEVQEVGEHASVSVTSSDENESEDSEDGNDQEEDDTGKKSNGSTTNHKNLSSQEVQIARETAELFKSNIFKLQIDELMKEVQLKDTKIAKIEKFLHKLHDIIESIPDLKDQSLEEVEKWVSTKSTAIPFNDPKPANVNYKFSYMKPENIAIVGSFGLKTGIQSSHGLSIDVNLTMPAEIFQAKDYLNYRALHKRAFYLGYLADSLNKAFKSEKLGFLKLSYKYLNDDILTPVLRLEATDINLESEYNFHKTKFSINILAGLPHGIFDSKKLLPNKNCIRVQKESEQLELPSTPLYNASILTMTSYDHYLKFLYKTKKSAEQFKEACILGRLWLSQRGLGASIEKGGFGHFEFATLMAALLNGGGLQGNKILLHGFSSYQLFKGVVKYLASEDLAQEGFVQFYSGSTEATRYIKGGFNTPTLFDKSTKINILHKMSNNSYKLLVHHAKKTLVLLNDVFKDRFDVLFLQNSNQDHLKFDYVVNFQIPLANDEDYQFGPFEKITHLTFENFISNKISFLLQYGLGDRLLGFDICFNRASTFDITSRKPKTSNTINARIGLLINAAESEKLVIKGPAETDEESLQFRAFWGSKSSLRRFKDGSIVHSVVWVSDHKKPIVISAMEYILKRHLKEELEVTSTITEFNKLLPLPNLPSSTQQTTISTVATNSLVKSYDDLHKILIKMELPLNVKSVLPASAGLRSTSLLQPVPFSVSSPDFFNELVVQFESSVKWPDEISALEKVKTAFLLKIHETLAKETVYKSYVVQDQESIPYNFDICTLNVLTPEGYGFKLRVLTERDEVLYLRAIENSSKEKRVAVESIYFKFNQKYLGAVSHTRHITSLSHRFQFFSPTVRLFKKWLDDQLLLSHFNDELVELIALQPFLDPSQYEAPGSIQNGFMKILSFLSSWNWKEDPLILDLAKNQDEEENEIVSKLSDRLTLQTYQQIKSNFQSVRQQDPNGLKIQFFIASKIDQSGKLWSSGVQLPMAARLTALAKVAVQLIKTKGLNSSTIDLLFKPSLSDYDFVLTVKSPFALGAGSGVLTNAGAFKNLIAQNNSYPQDITSRFDPVVKLVQILNSKYKDIILFSSHKYTINEKNHNVITGLFVPSKLAKSKFKVQLGYNCRPHLNDEVILNKDAIFNEILNISGDLASDFDKK
;
A
#
# COMPACT_ATOMS: atom_id res chain seq x y z
N MET A 1 -36.34 15.02 -22.47
CA MET A 1 -37.57 15.29 -23.26
C MET A 1 -38.77 14.80 -22.46
N VAL A 2 -39.72 15.69 -22.20
CA VAL A 2 -40.98 15.44 -21.46
C VAL A 2 -42.12 15.46 -22.47
N GLN A 3 -43.00 14.44 -22.48
CA GLN A 3 -44.41 14.46 -22.93
C GLN A 3 -45.01 13.03 -22.82
N LYS A 4 -45.96 12.72 -21.91
CA LYS A 4 -47.44 12.91 -21.91
C LYS A 4 -48.25 12.01 -22.88
N ARG A 5 -49.07 11.11 -22.31
CA ARG A 5 -50.48 10.70 -22.62
C ARG A 5 -50.76 9.33 -21.93
N LYS A 6 -51.64 9.12 -20.93
CA LYS A 6 -53.10 9.25 -20.72
C LYS A 6 -54.02 8.30 -21.54
N ASN A 7 -54.54 7.30 -20.80
CA ASN A 7 -55.88 6.66 -20.72
C ASN A 7 -56.50 5.83 -21.86
N ALA A 8 -56.91 4.58 -21.52
CA ALA A 8 -58.22 3.96 -21.81
C ALA A 8 -58.47 2.70 -20.93
N GLU A 9 -59.73 2.48 -20.52
CA GLU A 9 -60.32 1.50 -19.58
C GLU A 9 -60.43 0.07 -20.18
N GLY A 10 -60.11 -1.06 -19.49
CA GLY A 10 -60.95 -1.91 -18.60
C GLY A 10 -61.48 -3.19 -19.35
N PRO A 11 -61.94 -4.31 -18.72
CA PRO A 11 -61.61 -4.99 -17.44
C PRO A 11 -61.25 -6.50 -17.62
N ALA A 12 -60.74 -7.18 -16.57
CA ALA A 12 -61.12 -8.54 -16.10
C ALA A 12 -59.97 -9.38 -15.44
N ASN A 13 -60.24 -9.75 -14.17
CA ASN A 13 -59.86 -10.97 -13.44
C ASN A 13 -58.39 -11.34 -13.17
N GLU A 14 -57.93 -11.01 -11.94
CA GLU A 14 -56.91 -11.76 -11.20
C GLU A 14 -57.45 -12.17 -9.80
N PRO A 15 -57.04 -13.34 -9.26
CA PRO A 15 -57.58 -13.89 -8.02
C PRO A 15 -56.90 -13.31 -6.76
N GLN A 16 -57.69 -13.22 -5.70
CA GLN A 16 -57.34 -12.69 -4.38
C GLN A 16 -56.21 -13.49 -3.70
N ALA A 17 -55.13 -12.80 -3.31
CA ALA A 17 -54.22 -13.24 -2.24
C ALA A 17 -54.50 -12.44 -0.96
N LYS A 18 -54.94 -13.16 0.09
CA LYS A 18 -55.22 -12.63 1.43
C LYS A 18 -53.96 -12.01 2.05
N LYS A 19 -54.02 -10.71 2.36
CA LYS A 19 -53.12 -10.07 3.34
C LYS A 19 -53.53 -10.51 4.75
N VAL A 20 -52.64 -11.21 5.45
CA VAL A 20 -52.71 -11.34 6.92
C VAL A 20 -51.77 -10.27 7.48
N SER A 21 -52.35 -9.26 8.13
CA SER A 21 -51.63 -8.29 8.95
C SER A 21 -51.49 -8.85 10.36
N LEU A 22 -50.28 -9.21 10.78
CA LEU A 22 -49.97 -9.52 12.18
C LEU A 22 -49.69 -8.22 12.93
N SER A 23 -50.31 -8.10 14.10
CA SER A 23 -50.29 -6.88 14.92
C SER A 23 -49.04 -6.85 15.81
N LYS A 24 -48.61 -5.64 16.17
CA LYS A 24 -47.44 -5.38 17.02
C LYS A 24 -47.55 -5.96 18.45
N ALA A 25 -48.71 -6.48 18.84
CA ALA A 25 -48.96 -7.10 20.14
C ALA A 25 -48.44 -8.55 20.21
N ASP A 26 -48.47 -9.30 19.10
CA ASP A 26 -48.06 -10.72 19.07
C ASP A 26 -46.53 -10.90 19.15
N LEU A 27 -45.77 -9.84 18.85
CA LEU A 27 -44.30 -9.81 18.99
C LEU A 27 -43.83 -9.55 20.42
N ILE A 28 -44.70 -9.03 21.30
CA ILE A 28 -44.33 -8.70 22.69
C ILE A 28 -44.48 -9.94 23.58
N GLU A 29 -45.40 -10.85 23.26
CA GLU A 29 -45.63 -12.07 24.04
C GLU A 29 -44.49 -13.10 23.88
N VAL A 30 -43.85 -13.14 22.70
CA VAL A 30 -42.70 -14.04 22.44
C VAL A 30 -41.42 -13.56 23.13
N ILE A 31 -41.25 -12.25 23.33
CA ILE A 31 -40.08 -11.67 24.00
C ILE A 31 -40.21 -11.80 25.52
N THR A 32 -41.43 -11.71 26.06
CA THR A 32 -41.66 -11.79 27.51
C THR A 32 -41.49 -13.21 28.06
N ASN A 33 -41.71 -14.24 27.23
CA ASN A 33 -41.51 -15.64 27.64
C ASN A 33 -40.05 -16.12 27.64
N ARG A 34 -39.10 -15.39 27.03
CA ARG A 34 -37.67 -15.74 27.07
C ARG A 34 -36.92 -15.23 28.30
N VAL A 35 -37.56 -14.38 29.13
CA VAL A 35 -36.94 -13.79 30.33
C VAL A 35 -37.38 -14.50 31.62
N LYS A 36 -38.26 -15.51 31.54
CA LYS A 36 -38.78 -16.24 32.70
C LYS A 36 -38.19 -17.64 32.96
N GLU A 37 -37.23 -18.11 32.16
CA GLU A 37 -36.62 -19.45 32.33
C GLU A 37 -35.20 -19.45 32.91
N SER A 38 -34.73 -18.35 33.51
CA SER A 38 -33.42 -18.32 34.17
C SER A 38 -33.48 -17.75 35.58
N ASN A 39 -34.36 -18.28 36.44
CA ASN A 39 -34.24 -18.14 37.89
C ASN A 39 -35.09 -19.19 38.64
N THR A 40 -34.58 -19.64 39.80
CA THR A 40 -35.02 -20.72 40.73
C THR A 40 -34.53 -22.12 40.35
N SER A 41 -33.84 -22.91 41.19
CA SER A 41 -33.70 -23.04 42.66
C SER A 41 -32.21 -23.27 43.06
N ASP A 42 -31.70 -23.25 44.30
CA ASP A 42 -32.21 -23.60 45.63
C ASP A 42 -31.43 -22.88 46.76
N SER A 43 -32.09 -22.77 47.91
CA SER A 43 -31.63 -22.20 49.18
C SER A 43 -31.33 -23.28 50.22
N SER A 44 -30.31 -23.09 51.07
CA SER A 44 -30.37 -23.48 52.51
C SER A 44 -29.20 -22.93 53.33
N ASP A 45 -29.53 -22.09 54.32
CA ASP A 45 -29.00 -21.90 55.68
C ASP A 45 -27.51 -22.14 56.01
N SER A 46 -26.84 -21.11 56.56
CA SER A 46 -26.48 -21.04 58.00
C SER A 46 -25.66 -19.80 58.38
N GLU A 47 -25.88 -19.43 59.64
CA GLU A 47 -25.45 -18.35 60.53
C GLU A 47 -23.99 -17.82 60.52
N ASP A 48 -23.92 -16.53 60.88
CA ASP A 48 -22.97 -15.81 61.75
C ASP A 48 -21.47 -15.61 61.46
N ASP A 49 -21.07 -14.41 61.89
CA ASP A 49 -19.77 -13.93 62.37
C ASP A 49 -18.69 -13.35 61.43
N SER A 50 -18.63 -12.01 61.48
CA SER A 50 -17.49 -11.23 61.99
C SER A 50 -16.25 -10.94 61.09
N LEU A 51 -15.98 -9.61 61.02
CA LEU A 51 -14.70 -8.95 61.29
C LEU A 51 -13.44 -9.15 60.38
N THR A 52 -13.00 -8.00 59.84
CA THR A 52 -11.62 -7.42 59.86
C THR A 52 -10.48 -8.15 59.12
N SER A 53 -9.83 -7.44 58.17
CA SER A 53 -8.47 -6.84 58.27
C SER A 53 -7.35 -7.81 57.85
N SER A 54 -6.66 -7.55 56.73
CA SER A 54 -5.34 -6.89 56.65
C SER A 54 -4.16 -7.87 56.72
N GLU A 55 -3.02 -7.39 56.19
CA GLU A 55 -1.66 -7.94 56.27
C GLU A 55 -1.32 -9.01 55.22
N GLU A 56 -0.37 -8.77 54.31
CA GLU A 56 1.07 -8.41 54.41
C GLU A 56 1.95 -9.63 54.17
N VAL A 57 3.07 -9.30 53.54
CA VAL A 57 4.11 -10.15 52.98
C VAL A 57 5.03 -10.63 54.10
N GLN A 58 5.50 -11.88 54.05
CA GLN A 58 6.88 -12.17 54.44
C GLN A 58 7.48 -13.40 53.75
N GLU A 59 8.73 -13.21 53.37
CA GLU A 59 9.68 -14.12 52.72
C GLU A 59 10.06 -15.32 53.59
N VAL A 60 10.41 -16.44 52.95
CA VAL A 60 11.62 -17.22 53.31
C VAL A 60 12.19 -17.82 52.01
N GLY A 61 13.44 -17.51 51.69
CA GLY A 61 14.26 -18.23 50.73
C GLY A 61 15.22 -19.21 51.42
N GLU A 62 15.67 -20.23 50.70
CA GLU A 62 17.09 -20.54 50.45
C GLU A 62 17.29 -21.88 49.69
N HIS A 63 18.13 -21.80 48.64
CA HIS A 63 19.12 -22.77 48.13
C HIS A 63 18.72 -24.24 47.75
N ALA A 64 19.19 -24.88 46.66
CA ALA A 64 20.21 -24.58 45.65
C ALA A 64 20.17 -25.62 44.48
N SER A 65 20.79 -25.24 43.33
CA SER A 65 21.55 -26.10 42.37
C SER A 65 20.69 -26.99 41.41
N VAL A 66 20.98 -27.32 40.14
CA VAL A 66 22.14 -27.28 39.21
C VAL A 66 21.61 -27.24 37.75
N SER A 67 22.47 -26.81 36.84
CA SER A 67 22.45 -26.70 35.37
C SER A 67 22.07 -27.94 34.51
N VAL A 68 21.42 -27.64 33.37
CA VAL A 68 21.76 -27.99 31.95
C VAL A 68 22.47 -29.31 31.64
N THR A 69 21.88 -30.15 30.76
CA THR A 69 22.47 -30.58 29.46
C THR A 69 21.47 -31.33 28.56
N SER A 70 21.55 -30.97 27.28
CA SER A 70 21.05 -31.61 26.06
C SER A 70 21.88 -32.83 25.65
N SER A 71 21.30 -33.79 24.92
CA SER A 71 21.80 -34.31 23.61
C SER A 71 21.16 -35.67 23.25
N ASP A 72 20.66 -35.76 22.01
CA ASP A 72 20.78 -36.88 21.05
C ASP A 72 20.16 -38.25 21.44
N GLU A 73 19.64 -39.10 20.54
CA GLU A 73 20.09 -39.40 19.18
C GLU A 73 19.01 -40.24 18.45
N ASN A 74 19.09 -40.26 17.12
CA ASN A 74 18.34 -41.10 16.19
C ASN A 74 18.68 -42.60 16.37
N GLU A 75 17.79 -43.51 15.95
CA GLU A 75 18.08 -44.45 14.86
C GLU A 75 16.84 -45.26 14.43
N SER A 76 16.79 -45.45 13.12
CA SER A 76 15.87 -46.26 12.31
C SER A 76 16.22 -47.75 12.36
N GLU A 77 15.26 -48.64 12.08
CA GLU A 77 15.40 -49.67 11.04
C GLU A 77 14.07 -50.39 10.72
N ASP A 78 14.00 -50.85 9.47
CA ASP A 78 12.88 -51.41 8.70
C ASP A 78 12.33 -52.76 9.19
N SER A 79 11.08 -53.10 8.80
CA SER A 79 10.75 -54.21 7.87
C SER A 79 9.33 -54.81 8.04
N GLU A 80 8.62 -54.83 6.90
CA GLU A 80 7.76 -55.87 6.28
C GLU A 80 6.64 -56.63 7.04
N ASP A 81 5.44 -56.52 6.44
CA ASP A 81 4.43 -57.53 6.06
C ASP A 81 4.05 -58.74 6.96
N GLY A 82 2.73 -58.97 7.07
CA GLY A 82 2.16 -60.31 6.88
C GLY A 82 1.18 -60.86 7.94
N ASN A 83 -0.08 -61.01 7.49
CA ASN A 83 -1.07 -62.08 7.77
C ASN A 83 -1.65 -62.40 9.18
N ASP A 84 -2.99 -62.42 9.18
CA ASP A 84 -3.95 -63.43 9.68
C ASP A 84 -3.64 -64.25 10.96
N GLN A 85 -4.55 -64.19 11.95
CA GLN A 85 -5.39 -65.33 12.40
C GLN A 85 -6.14 -65.06 13.73
N GLU A 86 -7.47 -65.29 13.66
CA GLU A 86 -8.35 -66.04 14.59
C GLU A 86 -8.38 -65.71 16.10
N GLU A 87 -9.55 -65.30 16.63
CA GLU A 87 -10.46 -66.12 17.49
C GLU A 87 -9.74 -66.66 18.75
N ASP A 88 -10.13 -66.37 19.99
CA ASP A 88 -11.45 -66.36 20.60
C ASP A 88 -11.25 -65.82 22.06
N ASP A 89 -12.20 -65.08 22.62
CA ASP A 89 -12.86 -65.46 23.88
C ASP A 89 -13.85 -64.36 24.35
N THR A 90 -15.08 -64.84 24.50
CA THR A 90 -16.22 -64.29 25.24
C THR A 90 -15.83 -63.88 26.68
N GLY A 91 -16.43 -62.94 27.40
CA GLY A 91 -17.58 -62.06 27.21
C GLY A 91 -17.86 -61.38 28.56
N LYS A 92 -18.26 -60.10 28.54
CA LYS A 92 -19.12 -59.48 29.57
C LYS A 92 -19.65 -58.14 29.06
N LYS A 93 -20.96 -58.11 28.80
CA LYS A 93 -21.71 -56.91 28.43
C LYS A 93 -21.81 -55.95 29.62
N SER A 94 -21.41 -54.70 29.44
CA SER A 94 -22.01 -53.56 30.12
C SER A 94 -22.41 -52.53 29.06
N ASN A 95 -23.68 -52.12 29.11
CA ASN A 95 -24.26 -51.12 28.24
C ASN A 95 -23.59 -49.76 28.49
N GLY A 96 -22.85 -49.27 27.50
CA GLY A 96 -22.44 -47.86 27.38
C GLY A 96 -22.89 -47.35 26.03
N SER A 97 -23.85 -46.43 26.01
CA SER A 97 -24.27 -45.72 24.80
C SER A 97 -23.10 -44.91 24.24
N THR A 98 -22.44 -45.42 23.21
CA THR A 98 -21.52 -44.63 22.40
C THR A 98 -22.35 -43.68 21.56
N THR A 99 -22.38 -42.41 21.95
CA THR A 99 -22.74 -41.30 21.08
C THR A 99 -21.76 -41.30 19.90
N ASN A 100 -22.18 -41.93 18.79
CA ASN A 100 -21.59 -41.70 17.49
C ASN A 100 -21.65 -40.20 17.21
N HIS A 101 -20.53 -39.50 17.36
CA HIS A 101 -20.33 -38.22 16.71
C HIS A 101 -20.42 -38.46 15.20
N LYS A 102 -21.61 -38.23 14.63
CA LYS A 102 -21.77 -38.13 13.18
C LYS A 102 -20.81 -37.04 12.70
N ASN A 103 -19.79 -37.43 11.94
CA ASN A 103 -19.02 -36.49 11.14
C ASN A 103 -20.02 -35.69 10.29
N LEU A 104 -19.95 -34.36 10.38
CA LEU A 104 -20.76 -33.45 9.55
C LEU A 104 -20.67 -33.89 8.08
N SER A 105 -21.83 -34.02 7.43
CA SER A 105 -21.87 -34.37 6.02
C SER A 105 -21.22 -33.26 5.18
N SER A 106 -20.63 -33.61 4.04
CA SER A 106 -20.04 -32.63 3.11
C SER A 106 -21.06 -31.56 2.67
N GLN A 107 -22.34 -31.92 2.61
CA GLN A 107 -23.45 -31.00 2.33
C GLN A 107 -23.65 -29.98 3.46
N GLU A 108 -23.61 -30.40 4.73
CA GLU A 108 -23.74 -29.49 5.87
C GLU A 108 -22.57 -28.50 5.95
N VAL A 109 -21.34 -28.96 5.67
CA VAL A 109 -20.16 -28.07 5.60
C VAL A 109 -20.28 -27.07 4.44
N GLN A 110 -20.79 -27.51 3.29
CA GLN A 110 -21.03 -26.62 2.15
C GLN A 110 -22.09 -25.58 2.48
N ILE A 111 -23.22 -25.97 3.07
CA ILE A 111 -24.30 -25.05 3.46
C ILE A 111 -23.81 -24.05 4.52
N ALA A 112 -23.04 -24.50 5.51
CA ALA A 112 -22.47 -23.62 6.53
C ALA A 112 -21.53 -22.57 5.90
N ARG A 113 -20.68 -22.98 4.95
CA ARG A 113 -19.80 -22.09 4.22
C ARG A 113 -20.56 -21.11 3.34
N GLU A 114 -21.55 -21.58 2.59
CA GLU A 114 -22.42 -20.73 1.77
C GLU A 114 -23.17 -19.71 2.63
N THR A 115 -23.63 -20.11 3.82
CA THR A 115 -24.30 -19.23 4.78
C THR A 115 -23.36 -18.15 5.31
N ALA A 116 -22.12 -18.51 5.65
CA ALA A 116 -21.10 -17.55 6.11
C ALA A 116 -20.67 -16.57 5.00
N GLU A 117 -20.63 -17.01 3.75
CA GLU A 117 -20.22 -16.20 2.60
C GLU A 117 -21.40 -15.48 1.90
N LEU A 118 -22.66 -15.75 2.29
CA LEU A 118 -23.87 -15.35 1.56
C LEU A 118 -23.97 -13.84 1.31
N PHE A 119 -23.78 -13.03 2.36
CA PHE A 119 -23.91 -11.57 2.28
C PHE A 119 -22.89 -10.97 1.31
N LYS A 120 -21.63 -11.36 1.42
CA LYS A 120 -20.56 -10.90 0.51
C LYS A 120 -20.75 -11.41 -0.90
N SER A 121 -21.08 -12.69 -1.03
CA SER A 121 -21.27 -13.35 -2.33
C SER A 121 -22.34 -12.62 -3.15
N ASN A 122 -23.45 -12.21 -2.51
CA ASN A 122 -24.51 -11.47 -3.17
C ASN A 122 -24.08 -10.06 -3.62
N ILE A 123 -23.38 -9.30 -2.78
CA ILE A 123 -22.89 -7.95 -3.13
C ILE A 123 -21.86 -8.05 -4.26
N PHE A 124 -20.86 -8.92 -4.11
CA PHE A 124 -19.84 -9.15 -5.14
C PHE A 124 -20.47 -9.61 -6.45
N LYS A 125 -21.48 -10.47 -6.42
CA LYS A 125 -22.17 -10.90 -7.63
C LYS A 125 -22.79 -9.71 -8.38
N LEU A 126 -23.51 -8.83 -7.68
CA LEU A 126 -24.10 -7.63 -8.31
C LEU A 126 -23.02 -6.72 -8.92
N GLN A 127 -21.92 -6.50 -8.21
CA GLN A 127 -20.81 -5.68 -8.69
C GLN A 127 -20.06 -6.32 -9.86
N ILE A 128 -19.89 -7.65 -9.85
CA ILE A 128 -19.33 -8.41 -10.97
C ILE A 128 -20.24 -8.27 -12.18
N ASP A 129 -21.55 -8.47 -12.03
CA ASP A 129 -22.53 -8.35 -13.12
C ASP A 129 -22.52 -6.93 -13.73
N GLU A 130 -22.36 -5.90 -12.91
CA GLU A 130 -22.20 -4.51 -13.35
C GLU A 130 -20.87 -4.30 -14.10
N LEU A 131 -19.76 -4.71 -13.50
CA LEU A 131 -18.42 -4.61 -14.09
C LEU A 131 -18.35 -5.33 -15.44
N MET A 132 -18.95 -6.52 -15.56
CA MET A 132 -18.98 -7.30 -16.80
C MET A 132 -19.69 -6.55 -17.93
N LYS A 133 -20.77 -5.80 -17.64
CA LYS A 133 -21.46 -4.96 -18.63
C LYS A 133 -20.59 -3.80 -19.11
N GLU A 134 -19.81 -3.20 -18.22
CA GLU A 134 -18.92 -2.08 -18.57
C GLU A 134 -17.71 -2.49 -19.40
N VAL A 135 -17.10 -3.62 -19.06
CA VAL A 135 -15.86 -4.10 -19.72
C VAL A 135 -16.13 -4.92 -20.99
N GLN A 136 -17.38 -5.26 -21.27
CA GLN A 136 -17.76 -6.04 -22.45
C GLN A 136 -17.37 -5.32 -23.76
N LEU A 137 -16.80 -6.08 -24.69
CA LEU A 137 -16.53 -5.60 -26.04
C LEU A 137 -17.85 -5.39 -26.79
N LYS A 138 -18.04 -4.20 -27.38
CA LYS A 138 -19.21 -3.88 -28.21
C LYS A 138 -19.24 -4.73 -29.47
N ASP A 139 -20.39 -5.33 -29.78
CA ASP A 139 -20.57 -6.22 -30.95
C ASP A 139 -20.22 -5.55 -32.28
N THR A 140 -20.47 -4.24 -32.42
CA THR A 140 -20.12 -3.47 -33.62
C THR A 140 -18.60 -3.42 -33.86
N LYS A 141 -17.80 -3.37 -32.79
CA LYS A 141 -16.33 -3.41 -32.89
C LYS A 141 -15.84 -4.83 -33.24
N ILE A 142 -16.50 -5.85 -32.71
CA ILE A 142 -16.21 -7.27 -33.00
C ILE A 142 -16.49 -7.56 -34.48
N ALA A 143 -17.68 -7.21 -34.98
CA ALA A 143 -18.03 -7.41 -36.38
C ALA A 143 -17.06 -6.69 -37.34
N LYS A 144 -16.61 -5.47 -36.99
CA LYS A 144 -15.65 -4.73 -37.81
C LYS A 144 -14.27 -5.42 -37.87
N ILE A 145 -13.78 -5.94 -36.75
CA ILE A 145 -12.49 -6.64 -36.72
C ILE A 145 -12.59 -8.02 -37.38
N GLU A 146 -13.71 -8.75 -37.22
CA GLU A 146 -13.95 -10.02 -37.91
C GLU A 146 -13.99 -9.84 -39.42
N LYS A 147 -14.67 -8.80 -39.93
CA LYS A 147 -14.64 -8.47 -41.37
C LYS A 147 -13.22 -8.21 -41.88
N PHE A 148 -12.39 -7.53 -41.10
CA PHE A 148 -10.98 -7.33 -41.44
C PHE A 148 -10.18 -8.65 -41.37
N LEU A 149 -10.40 -9.49 -40.36
CA LEU A 149 -9.72 -10.79 -40.22
C LEU A 149 -10.02 -11.73 -41.38
N HIS A 150 -11.26 -11.74 -41.89
CA HIS A 150 -11.58 -12.46 -43.13
C HIS A 150 -10.80 -11.93 -44.32
N LYS A 151 -10.72 -10.61 -44.50
CA LYS A 151 -9.93 -10.02 -45.57
C LYS A 151 -8.43 -10.34 -45.42
N LEU A 152 -7.90 -10.31 -44.20
CA LEU A 152 -6.52 -10.68 -43.92
C LEU A 152 -6.25 -12.15 -44.23
N HIS A 153 -7.20 -13.04 -43.93
CA HIS A 153 -7.14 -14.46 -44.29
C HIS A 153 -7.02 -14.63 -45.81
N ASP A 154 -7.90 -14.00 -46.59
CA ASP A 154 -7.85 -14.06 -48.06
C ASP A 154 -6.51 -13.56 -48.62
N ILE A 155 -5.97 -12.48 -48.05
CA ILE A 155 -4.66 -11.95 -48.44
C ILE A 155 -3.56 -12.98 -48.15
N ILE A 156 -3.54 -13.59 -46.96
CA ILE A 156 -2.51 -14.57 -46.57
C ILE A 156 -2.57 -15.81 -47.47
N GLU A 157 -3.76 -16.28 -47.81
CA GLU A 157 -3.94 -17.43 -48.72
C GLU A 157 -3.49 -17.14 -50.17
N SER A 158 -3.53 -15.87 -50.59
CA SER A 158 -3.09 -15.43 -51.91
C SER A 158 -1.57 -15.32 -52.08
N ILE A 159 -0.80 -15.37 -50.98
CA ILE A 159 0.66 -15.25 -51.02
C ILE A 159 1.28 -16.49 -51.70
N PRO A 160 2.18 -16.31 -52.68
CA PRO A 160 2.81 -17.43 -53.39
C PRO A 160 3.86 -18.17 -52.54
N ASP A 161 4.04 -19.45 -52.83
CA ASP A 161 5.07 -20.28 -52.20
C ASP A 161 6.47 -19.95 -52.74
N LEU A 162 7.49 -20.10 -51.90
CA LEU A 162 8.90 -19.96 -52.25
C LEU A 162 9.69 -21.11 -51.61
N LYS A 163 10.26 -22.00 -52.43
CA LYS A 163 10.93 -23.22 -51.94
C LYS A 163 12.45 -23.11 -51.99
N ASP A 164 13.10 -23.75 -51.01
CA ASP A 164 14.50 -24.18 -50.99
C ASP A 164 15.55 -23.12 -51.32
N GLN A 165 15.43 -21.95 -50.69
CA GLN A 165 16.42 -20.87 -50.80
C GLN A 165 17.65 -21.13 -49.91
N SER A 166 18.83 -20.91 -50.47
CA SER A 166 20.11 -20.89 -49.74
C SER A 166 20.27 -19.62 -48.91
N LEU A 167 21.18 -19.61 -47.93
CA LEU A 167 21.44 -18.41 -47.11
C LEU A 167 21.88 -17.21 -47.99
N GLU A 168 22.70 -17.44 -49.01
CA GLU A 168 23.17 -16.39 -49.93
C GLU A 168 22.03 -15.76 -50.74
N GLU A 169 21.08 -16.58 -51.20
CA GLU A 169 19.89 -16.09 -51.91
C GLU A 169 18.99 -15.28 -50.98
N VAL A 170 18.84 -15.72 -49.73
CA VAL A 170 18.09 -14.98 -48.70
C VAL A 170 18.77 -13.65 -48.38
N GLU A 171 20.09 -13.60 -48.24
CA GLU A 171 20.82 -12.35 -47.99
C GLU A 171 20.74 -11.36 -49.16
N LYS A 172 20.83 -11.86 -50.41
CA LYS A 172 20.58 -11.06 -51.63
C LYS A 172 19.13 -10.55 -51.71
N TRP A 173 18.17 -11.36 -51.29
CA TRP A 173 16.76 -10.98 -51.24
C TRP A 173 16.51 -9.86 -50.20
N VAL A 174 17.20 -9.91 -49.05
CA VAL A 174 17.10 -8.86 -48.03
C VAL A 174 17.76 -7.56 -48.51
N SER A 175 18.93 -7.61 -49.15
CA SER A 175 19.66 -6.40 -49.57
C SER A 175 18.95 -5.62 -50.69
N THR A 176 18.14 -6.30 -51.50
CA THR A 176 17.36 -5.69 -52.59
C THR A 176 16.01 -5.13 -52.16
N LYS A 177 15.55 -5.46 -50.95
CA LYS A 177 14.21 -5.10 -50.45
C LYS A 177 14.28 -4.18 -49.24
N SER A 178 13.17 -3.50 -48.98
CA SER A 178 13.04 -2.60 -47.83
C SER A 178 12.78 -3.34 -46.50
N THR A 179 12.61 -4.66 -46.52
CA THR A 179 12.18 -5.45 -45.34
C THR A 179 13.35 -6.28 -44.82
N ALA A 180 13.68 -6.15 -43.53
CA ALA A 180 14.70 -6.95 -42.87
C ALA A 180 14.09 -8.23 -42.28
N ILE A 181 14.83 -9.33 -42.31
CA ILE A 181 14.42 -10.57 -41.63
C ILE A 181 14.80 -10.49 -40.15
N PRO A 182 13.87 -10.74 -39.21
CA PRO A 182 14.14 -10.65 -37.78
C PRO A 182 14.84 -11.91 -37.25
N PHE A 183 16.01 -12.25 -37.81
CA PHE A 183 16.81 -13.36 -37.31
C PHE A 183 17.21 -13.13 -35.85
N ASN A 184 17.04 -14.15 -35.02
CA ASN A 184 17.50 -14.14 -33.63
C ASN A 184 19.04 -14.07 -33.57
N ASP A 185 19.58 -13.68 -32.43
CA ASP A 185 21.01 -13.82 -32.16
C ASP A 185 21.27 -15.23 -31.58
N PRO A 186 22.25 -16.01 -32.10
CA PRO A 186 23.18 -15.67 -33.18
C PRO A 186 22.54 -15.78 -34.58
N LYS A 187 22.99 -14.94 -35.52
CA LYS A 187 22.55 -15.01 -36.92
C LYS A 187 22.95 -16.35 -37.57
N PRO A 188 22.19 -16.83 -38.58
CA PRO A 188 22.63 -17.95 -39.40
C PRO A 188 23.97 -17.62 -40.08
N ALA A 189 25.00 -18.45 -39.85
CA ALA A 189 26.28 -18.39 -40.53
C ALA A 189 26.71 -19.82 -40.88
N ASN A 190 27.18 -20.06 -42.11
CA ASN A 190 27.59 -21.38 -42.61
C ASN A 190 26.56 -22.51 -42.35
N VAL A 191 25.29 -22.24 -42.69
CA VAL A 191 24.17 -23.18 -42.44
C VAL A 191 24.05 -24.22 -43.55
N ASN A 192 23.72 -25.47 -43.18
CA ASN A 192 23.52 -26.58 -44.12
C ASN A 192 22.05 -26.86 -44.47
N TYR A 193 21.12 -26.09 -43.90
CA TYR A 193 19.69 -26.19 -44.16
C TYR A 193 19.22 -25.02 -45.03
N LYS A 194 18.11 -25.21 -45.73
CA LYS A 194 17.49 -24.23 -46.63
C LYS A 194 16.30 -23.51 -45.98
N PHE A 195 15.88 -22.42 -46.60
CA PHE A 195 14.75 -21.58 -46.18
C PHE A 195 13.61 -21.67 -47.18
N SER A 196 12.39 -21.86 -46.70
CA SER A 196 11.18 -21.99 -47.52
C SER A 196 10.02 -21.23 -46.89
N TYR A 197 9.17 -20.65 -47.74
CA TYR A 197 7.84 -20.17 -47.38
C TYR A 197 6.81 -21.02 -48.14
N MET A 198 5.86 -21.57 -47.41
CA MET A 198 4.68 -22.25 -47.97
C MET A 198 3.44 -21.73 -47.27
N LYS A 199 2.28 -21.83 -47.93
CA LYS A 199 1.00 -21.49 -47.30
C LYS A 199 0.85 -22.19 -45.94
N PRO A 200 0.32 -21.50 -44.92
CA PRO A 200 0.13 -22.08 -43.61
C PRO A 200 -0.86 -23.26 -43.66
N GLU A 201 -0.59 -24.32 -42.91
CA GLU A 201 -1.45 -25.50 -42.81
C GLU A 201 -2.78 -25.18 -42.09
N ASN A 202 -2.70 -24.28 -41.11
CA ASN A 202 -3.85 -23.82 -40.34
C ASN A 202 -3.70 -22.34 -40.00
N ILE A 203 -4.81 -21.60 -40.07
CA ILE A 203 -4.92 -20.20 -39.62
C ILE A 203 -5.95 -20.18 -38.49
N ALA A 204 -5.50 -19.97 -37.26
CA ALA A 204 -6.34 -20.02 -36.07
C ALA A 204 -6.25 -18.73 -35.25
N ILE A 205 -7.39 -18.26 -34.72
CA ILE A 205 -7.40 -17.13 -33.79
C ILE A 205 -7.22 -17.66 -32.36
N VAL A 206 -6.12 -17.28 -31.72
CA VAL A 206 -5.73 -17.76 -30.39
C VAL A 206 -5.82 -16.65 -29.33
N GLY A 207 -5.56 -17.02 -28.08
CA GLY A 207 -5.61 -16.09 -26.94
C GLY A 207 -7.04 -15.68 -26.54
N SER A 208 -7.15 -14.51 -25.89
CA SER A 208 -8.41 -14.08 -25.28
C SER A 208 -9.55 -13.85 -26.28
N PHE A 209 -9.23 -13.44 -27.51
CA PHE A 209 -10.26 -13.19 -28.51
C PHE A 209 -10.90 -14.52 -28.95
N GLY A 210 -10.10 -15.56 -29.22
CA GLY A 210 -10.60 -16.91 -29.52
C GLY A 210 -11.44 -17.50 -28.38
N LEU A 211 -11.07 -17.22 -27.12
CA LEU A 211 -11.86 -17.63 -25.95
C LEU A 211 -13.05 -16.72 -25.64
N LYS A 212 -13.26 -15.64 -26.40
CA LYS A 212 -14.24 -14.57 -26.12
C LYS A 212 -14.11 -13.97 -24.71
N THR A 213 -12.89 -13.94 -24.15
CA THR A 213 -12.55 -13.34 -22.85
C THR A 213 -11.85 -11.97 -22.99
N GLY A 214 -11.92 -11.37 -24.19
CA GLY A 214 -11.44 -10.01 -24.46
C GLY A 214 -12.28 -8.97 -23.72
N ILE A 215 -11.61 -7.93 -23.23
CA ILE A 215 -12.24 -6.78 -22.55
C ILE A 215 -11.95 -5.48 -23.28
N GLN A 216 -12.84 -4.50 -23.14
CA GLN A 216 -12.58 -3.15 -23.59
C GLN A 216 -11.49 -2.51 -22.71
N SER A 217 -10.41 -2.02 -23.35
CA SER A 217 -9.28 -1.38 -22.66
C SER A 217 -8.94 -0.04 -23.31
N SER A 218 -8.52 0.93 -22.49
CA SER A 218 -8.05 2.25 -22.95
C SER A 218 -6.78 2.14 -23.80
N HIS A 219 -5.90 1.19 -23.46
CA HIS A 219 -4.63 0.88 -24.11
C HIS A 219 -4.76 -0.03 -25.34
N GLY A 220 -5.99 -0.45 -25.68
CA GLY A 220 -6.26 -1.38 -26.76
C GLY A 220 -6.12 -2.85 -26.36
N LEU A 221 -6.54 -3.75 -27.26
CA LEU A 221 -6.44 -5.20 -27.09
C LEU A 221 -5.69 -5.80 -28.29
N SER A 222 -4.76 -6.71 -28.02
CA SER A 222 -4.12 -7.49 -29.07
C SER A 222 -4.89 -8.78 -29.36
N ILE A 223 -5.14 -9.03 -30.64
CA ILE A 223 -5.69 -10.28 -31.16
C ILE A 223 -4.53 -11.08 -31.73
N ASP A 224 -4.37 -12.32 -31.27
CA ASP A 224 -3.29 -13.19 -31.71
C ASP A 224 -3.82 -14.15 -32.79
N VAL A 225 -3.24 -14.11 -33.98
CA VAL A 225 -3.57 -14.98 -35.12
C VAL A 225 -2.39 -15.91 -35.36
N ASN A 226 -2.59 -17.20 -35.12
CA ASN A 226 -1.59 -18.23 -35.32
C ASN A 226 -1.64 -18.76 -36.76
N LEU A 227 -0.50 -18.67 -37.46
CA LEU A 227 -0.25 -19.29 -38.76
C LEU A 227 0.66 -20.50 -38.54
N THR A 228 0.10 -21.70 -38.62
CA THR A 228 0.87 -22.94 -38.43
C THR A 228 1.66 -23.23 -39.71
N MET A 229 2.98 -23.12 -39.64
CA MET A 229 3.88 -23.42 -40.75
C MET A 229 3.80 -24.92 -41.12
N PRO A 230 3.79 -25.32 -42.40
CA PRO A 230 3.71 -26.73 -42.78
C PRO A 230 4.85 -27.59 -42.24
N ALA A 231 4.54 -28.83 -41.85
CA ALA A 231 5.52 -29.80 -41.35
C ALA A 231 6.65 -30.10 -42.35
N GLU A 232 6.39 -30.01 -43.66
CA GLU A 232 7.36 -30.24 -44.74
C GLU A 232 8.56 -29.29 -44.69
N ILE A 233 8.42 -28.10 -44.09
CA ILE A 233 9.50 -27.12 -43.98
C ILE A 233 10.55 -27.57 -42.93
N PHE A 234 10.19 -28.45 -42.00
CA PHE A 234 11.03 -28.81 -40.85
C PHE A 234 11.67 -30.20 -40.99
N GLN A 235 12.88 -30.31 -40.46
CA GLN A 235 13.60 -31.57 -40.27
C GLN A 235 13.55 -31.97 -38.79
N ALA A 236 13.63 -33.28 -38.51
CA ALA A 236 13.51 -33.81 -37.15
C ALA A 236 14.53 -33.24 -36.13
N LYS A 237 15.67 -32.72 -36.59
CA LYS A 237 16.72 -32.11 -35.75
C LYS A 237 16.67 -30.57 -35.69
N ASP A 238 15.67 -29.92 -36.29
CA ASP A 238 15.61 -28.46 -36.36
C ASP A 238 15.30 -27.78 -35.02
N TYR A 239 14.92 -28.53 -33.99
CA TYR A 239 14.85 -28.01 -32.63
C TYR A 239 16.22 -27.60 -32.06
N LEU A 240 17.33 -28.10 -32.64
CA LEU A 240 18.69 -27.77 -32.20
C LEU A 240 19.19 -26.45 -32.81
N ASN A 241 20.03 -25.73 -32.04
CA ASN A 241 20.87 -24.63 -32.53
C ASN A 241 20.12 -23.58 -33.38
N TYR A 242 18.96 -23.12 -32.91
CA TYR A 242 18.15 -22.06 -33.53
C TYR A 242 17.62 -22.37 -34.94
N ARG A 243 17.80 -23.59 -35.48
CA ARG A 243 17.44 -23.92 -36.88
C ARG A 243 15.96 -23.66 -37.19
N ALA A 244 15.06 -24.15 -36.34
CA ALA A 244 13.63 -23.90 -36.48
C ALA A 244 13.28 -22.41 -36.34
N LEU A 245 13.97 -21.69 -35.46
CA LEU A 245 13.77 -20.25 -35.25
C LEU A 245 14.25 -19.43 -36.45
N HIS A 246 15.34 -19.83 -37.12
CA HIS A 246 15.83 -19.18 -38.33
C HIS A 246 14.86 -19.38 -39.49
N LYS A 247 14.36 -20.60 -39.68
CA LYS A 247 13.31 -20.89 -40.67
C LYS A 247 12.04 -20.07 -40.41
N ARG A 248 11.61 -19.99 -39.14
CA ARG A 248 10.48 -19.17 -38.70
C ARG A 248 10.71 -17.67 -38.93
N ALA A 249 11.89 -17.15 -38.63
CA ALA A 249 12.23 -15.75 -38.85
C ALA A 249 12.17 -15.39 -40.34
N PHE A 250 12.72 -16.25 -41.21
CA PHE A 250 12.59 -16.12 -42.66
C PHE A 250 11.13 -16.13 -43.11
N TYR A 251 10.33 -17.08 -42.61
CA TYR A 251 8.90 -17.16 -42.91
C TYR A 251 8.17 -15.85 -42.59
N LEU A 252 8.42 -15.26 -41.41
CA LEU A 252 7.88 -13.97 -41.01
C LEU A 252 8.41 -12.80 -41.86
N GLY A 253 9.69 -12.81 -42.22
CA GLY A 253 10.30 -11.81 -43.09
C GLY A 253 9.67 -11.78 -44.49
N TYR A 254 9.50 -12.95 -45.09
CA TYR A 254 8.83 -13.09 -46.39
C TYR A 254 7.36 -12.69 -46.32
N LEU A 255 6.65 -13.11 -45.28
CA LEU A 255 5.25 -12.74 -45.05
C LEU A 255 5.09 -11.23 -44.88
N ALA A 256 6.00 -10.57 -44.15
CA ALA A 256 5.97 -9.12 -43.95
C ALA A 256 6.11 -8.34 -45.27
N ASP A 257 7.08 -8.73 -46.13
CA ASP A 257 7.30 -8.10 -47.43
C ASP A 257 6.09 -8.30 -48.37
N SER A 258 5.56 -9.52 -48.41
CA SER A 258 4.40 -9.88 -49.24
C SER A 258 3.14 -9.16 -48.79
N LEU A 259 2.88 -9.08 -47.48
CA LEU A 259 1.75 -8.31 -46.94
C LEU A 259 1.89 -6.81 -47.23
N ASN A 260 3.08 -6.23 -47.07
CA ASN A 260 3.29 -4.81 -47.35
C ASN A 260 3.04 -4.48 -48.83
N LYS A 261 3.38 -5.39 -49.75
CA LYS A 261 3.03 -5.26 -51.18
C LYS A 261 1.54 -5.41 -51.43
N ALA A 262 0.90 -6.42 -50.82
CA ALA A 262 -0.54 -6.64 -50.94
C ALA A 262 -1.35 -5.44 -50.42
N PHE A 263 -0.94 -4.84 -49.31
CA PHE A 263 -1.59 -3.65 -48.76
C PHE A 263 -1.48 -2.44 -49.69
N LYS A 264 -0.36 -2.28 -50.41
CA LYS A 264 -0.21 -1.24 -51.44
C LYS A 264 -1.10 -1.51 -52.65
N SER A 265 -1.17 -2.75 -53.14
CA SER A 265 -1.99 -3.10 -54.30
C SER A 265 -3.50 -2.98 -54.02
N GLU A 266 -3.94 -3.34 -52.82
CA GLU A 266 -5.35 -3.29 -52.41
C GLU A 266 -5.79 -1.93 -51.84
N LYS A 267 -4.96 -0.89 -51.96
CA LYS A 267 -5.22 0.47 -51.44
C LYS A 267 -5.45 0.53 -49.91
N LEU A 268 -4.86 -0.40 -49.15
CA LEU A 268 -4.90 -0.46 -47.68
C LEU A 268 -3.75 0.33 -47.04
N GLY A 269 -3.48 1.55 -47.54
CA GLY A 269 -2.37 2.39 -47.08
C GLY A 269 -2.46 2.90 -45.63
N PHE A 270 -3.58 2.65 -44.94
CA PHE A 270 -3.78 2.96 -43.52
C PHE A 270 -3.26 1.87 -42.57
N LEU A 271 -2.75 0.76 -43.10
CA LEU A 271 -2.20 -0.33 -42.29
C LEU A 271 -0.69 -0.14 -42.08
N LYS A 272 -0.27 -0.18 -40.82
CA LYS A 272 1.13 -0.15 -40.41
C LYS A 272 1.56 -1.53 -39.92
N LEU A 273 2.64 -2.05 -40.51
CA LEU A 273 3.31 -3.27 -40.07
C LEU A 273 4.55 -2.92 -39.25
N SER A 274 4.76 -3.65 -38.16
CA SER A 274 5.95 -3.58 -37.31
C SER A 274 6.28 -4.97 -36.78
N TYR A 275 7.55 -5.22 -36.42
CA TYR A 275 7.91 -6.40 -35.65
C TYR A 275 7.72 -6.14 -34.16
N LYS A 276 7.36 -7.20 -33.42
CA LYS A 276 7.24 -7.17 -31.97
C LYS A 276 7.74 -8.48 -31.37
N TYR A 277 8.34 -8.46 -30.19
CA TYR A 277 8.58 -9.66 -29.40
C TYR A 277 7.33 -10.03 -28.60
N LEU A 278 6.79 -11.24 -28.81
CA LEU A 278 5.61 -11.69 -28.08
C LEU A 278 5.98 -11.90 -26.61
N ASN A 279 5.25 -11.28 -25.69
CA ASN A 279 5.53 -11.37 -24.25
C ASN A 279 6.97 -10.97 -23.85
N ASP A 280 7.61 -10.09 -24.63
CA ASP A 280 9.00 -9.65 -24.47
C ASP A 280 10.04 -10.79 -24.58
N ASP A 281 9.65 -11.93 -25.16
CA ASP A 281 10.56 -13.02 -25.49
C ASP A 281 11.24 -12.77 -26.85
N ILE A 282 12.55 -12.60 -26.81
CA ILE A 282 13.38 -12.31 -27.98
C ILE A 282 13.41 -13.45 -29.00
N LEU A 283 13.06 -14.69 -28.60
CA LEU A 283 12.99 -15.86 -29.47
C LEU A 283 11.69 -15.91 -30.29
N THR A 284 10.69 -15.10 -29.93
CA THR A 284 9.36 -15.06 -30.55
C THR A 284 9.07 -13.71 -31.22
N PRO A 285 9.84 -13.27 -32.24
CA PRO A 285 9.41 -12.14 -33.06
C PRO A 285 8.08 -12.48 -33.76
N VAL A 286 7.17 -11.52 -33.83
CA VAL A 286 5.85 -11.61 -34.45
C VAL A 286 5.58 -10.34 -35.24
N LEU A 287 4.62 -10.40 -36.17
CA LEU A 287 4.20 -9.22 -36.93
C LEU A 287 3.03 -8.56 -36.25
N ARG A 288 3.18 -7.28 -35.89
CA ARG A 288 2.13 -6.45 -35.32
C ARG A 288 1.57 -5.52 -36.38
N LEU A 289 0.26 -5.64 -36.59
CA LEU A 289 -0.53 -4.87 -37.54
C LEU A 289 -1.43 -3.88 -36.80
N GLU A 290 -1.31 -2.61 -37.15
CA GLU A 290 -2.10 -1.51 -36.58
C GLU A 290 -2.73 -0.68 -37.70
N ALA A 291 -3.96 -0.22 -37.49
CA ALA A 291 -4.60 0.73 -38.38
C ALA A 291 -4.29 2.17 -37.93
N THR A 292 -4.02 3.07 -38.87
CA THR A 292 -3.81 4.50 -38.61
C THR A 292 -5.11 5.29 -38.73
N ASP A 293 -5.04 6.57 -38.37
CA ASP A 293 -6.13 7.55 -38.50
C ASP A 293 -6.42 7.98 -39.94
N ILE A 294 -5.70 7.43 -40.92
CA ILE A 294 -5.87 7.69 -42.35
C ILE A 294 -7.04 6.86 -42.90
N ASN A 295 -7.89 7.46 -43.73
CA ASN A 295 -8.98 6.76 -44.43
C ASN A 295 -9.95 6.00 -43.48
N LEU A 296 -10.47 6.71 -42.48
CA LEU A 296 -11.38 6.17 -41.46
C LEU A 296 -12.73 5.68 -42.00
N GLU A 297 -13.10 6.13 -43.19
CA GLU A 297 -14.33 5.74 -43.89
C GLU A 297 -14.24 4.35 -44.49
N SER A 298 -13.02 3.83 -44.69
CA SER A 298 -12.81 2.46 -45.16
C SER A 298 -13.49 1.45 -44.24
N GLU A 299 -14.22 0.51 -44.85
CA GLU A 299 -14.88 -0.59 -44.14
C GLU A 299 -13.88 -1.46 -43.36
N TYR A 300 -12.63 -1.50 -43.82
CA TYR A 300 -11.53 -2.30 -43.26
C TYR A 300 -10.68 -1.55 -42.23
N ASN A 301 -10.88 -0.23 -42.04
CA ASN A 301 -10.11 0.53 -41.05
C ASN A 301 -10.67 0.32 -39.63
N PHE A 302 -9.91 -0.38 -38.78
CA PHE A 302 -10.28 -0.68 -37.40
C PHE A 302 -9.63 0.23 -36.34
N HIS A 303 -9.03 1.37 -36.71
CA HIS A 303 -8.34 2.26 -35.75
C HIS A 303 -9.22 2.69 -34.57
N LYS A 304 -10.49 3.05 -34.82
CA LYS A 304 -11.47 3.44 -33.77
C LYS A 304 -11.77 2.32 -32.76
N THR A 305 -11.50 1.06 -33.11
CA THR A 305 -11.70 -0.08 -32.20
C THR A 305 -10.57 -0.21 -31.17
N LYS A 306 -9.40 0.39 -31.43
CA LYS A 306 -8.15 0.22 -30.66
C LYS A 306 -7.63 -1.23 -30.62
N PHE A 307 -8.04 -2.08 -31.56
CA PHE A 307 -7.43 -3.41 -31.71
C PHE A 307 -6.09 -3.30 -32.45
N SER A 308 -5.18 -4.20 -32.08
CA SER A 308 -3.97 -4.52 -32.86
C SER A 308 -3.96 -6.01 -33.14
N ILE A 309 -3.46 -6.44 -34.29
CA ILE A 309 -3.37 -7.87 -34.62
C ILE A 309 -1.91 -8.30 -34.56
N ASN A 310 -1.62 -9.34 -33.77
CA ASN A 310 -0.33 -10.01 -33.77
C ASN A 310 -0.45 -11.28 -34.63
N ILE A 311 0.31 -11.34 -35.72
CA ILE A 311 0.43 -12.52 -36.57
C ILE A 311 1.62 -13.35 -36.08
N LEU A 312 1.32 -14.54 -35.57
CA LEU A 312 2.26 -15.52 -35.04
C LEU A 312 2.60 -16.54 -36.13
N ALA A 313 3.87 -16.90 -36.26
CA ALA A 313 4.27 -18.10 -36.99
C ALA A 313 4.44 -19.25 -35.99
N GLY A 314 3.46 -20.16 -35.95
CA GLY A 314 3.43 -21.36 -35.11
C GLY A 314 4.10 -22.56 -35.77
N LEU A 315 4.56 -23.50 -34.96
CA LEU A 315 5.11 -24.77 -35.41
C LEU A 315 4.01 -25.85 -35.35
N PRO A 316 4.03 -26.88 -36.21
CA PRO A 316 3.08 -27.98 -36.11
C PRO A 316 3.16 -28.71 -34.76
N HIS A 317 2.02 -29.15 -34.26
CA HIS A 317 1.97 -29.90 -33.01
C HIS A 317 2.66 -31.27 -33.16
N GLY A 318 3.52 -31.62 -32.20
CA GLY A 318 4.23 -32.91 -32.20
C GLY A 318 5.35 -33.06 -33.25
N ILE A 319 5.75 -32.00 -33.95
CA ILE A 319 6.83 -32.05 -34.96
C ILE A 319 8.19 -32.48 -34.39
N PHE A 320 8.44 -32.17 -33.12
CA PHE A 320 9.65 -32.55 -32.39
C PHE A 320 9.29 -33.43 -31.20
N ASP A 321 10.18 -34.36 -30.85
CA ASP A 321 10.04 -35.19 -29.66
C ASP A 321 10.14 -34.33 -28.39
N SER A 322 9.00 -34.13 -27.71
CA SER A 322 8.90 -33.31 -26.51
C SER A 322 9.80 -33.78 -25.36
N LYS A 323 10.22 -35.06 -25.33
CA LYS A 323 11.17 -35.56 -24.31
C LYS A 323 12.56 -34.93 -24.46
N LYS A 324 12.95 -34.57 -25.68
CA LYS A 324 14.23 -33.90 -25.96
C LYS A 324 14.22 -32.42 -25.63
N LEU A 325 13.04 -31.83 -25.48
CA LEU A 325 12.79 -30.43 -25.15
C LEU A 325 12.38 -30.24 -23.68
N LEU A 326 12.62 -31.21 -22.81
CA LEU A 326 12.41 -31.03 -21.38
C LEU A 326 13.30 -29.90 -20.82
N PRO A 327 12.89 -29.21 -19.74
CA PRO A 327 13.65 -28.10 -19.17
C PRO A 327 15.10 -28.46 -18.80
N ASN A 328 15.36 -29.70 -18.41
CA ASN A 328 16.68 -30.21 -18.03
C ASN A 328 17.57 -30.64 -19.22
N LYS A 329 17.10 -30.48 -20.47
CA LYS A 329 17.87 -30.84 -21.67
C LYS A 329 18.52 -29.60 -22.29
N ASN A 330 19.70 -29.81 -22.88
CA ASN A 330 20.38 -28.79 -23.68
C ASN A 330 20.02 -28.98 -25.16
N CYS A 331 19.56 -27.89 -25.81
CA CYS A 331 19.26 -27.83 -27.24
C CYS A 331 20.17 -26.86 -28.02
N ILE A 332 21.09 -26.18 -27.35
CA ILE A 332 22.07 -25.28 -27.97
C ILE A 332 23.47 -25.81 -27.68
N ARG A 333 24.11 -26.39 -28.70
CA ARG A 333 25.44 -26.96 -28.64
C ARG A 333 26.48 -25.88 -28.90
N VAL A 334 27.31 -25.61 -27.89
CA VAL A 334 28.46 -24.69 -27.97
C VAL A 334 29.75 -25.53 -28.03
N GLN A 335 30.80 -25.02 -28.67
CA GLN A 335 32.12 -25.68 -28.69
C GLN A 335 32.67 -25.79 -27.26
N LYS A 336 33.16 -26.98 -26.89
CA LYS A 336 33.75 -27.24 -25.58
C LYS A 336 35.23 -26.88 -25.59
N GLU A 337 35.70 -26.21 -24.53
CA GLU A 337 37.15 -26.05 -24.27
C GLU A 337 37.77 -27.30 -23.65
N SER A 338 36.97 -28.16 -23.02
CA SER A 338 37.39 -29.45 -22.43
C SER A 338 36.25 -30.47 -22.46
N GLU A 339 36.54 -31.73 -22.77
CA GLU A 339 35.51 -32.78 -22.95
C GLU A 339 34.70 -33.08 -21.68
N GLN A 340 35.29 -32.83 -20.50
CA GLN A 340 34.72 -33.08 -19.17
C GLN A 340 33.60 -32.10 -18.75
N LEU A 341 33.43 -30.97 -19.43
CA LEU A 341 32.37 -30.00 -19.10
C LEU A 341 31.01 -30.44 -19.67
N GLU A 342 30.02 -30.63 -18.80
CA GLU A 342 28.61 -30.82 -19.20
C GLU A 342 28.00 -29.51 -19.69
N LEU A 343 27.23 -29.57 -20.78
CA LEU A 343 26.56 -28.40 -21.32
C LEU A 343 25.35 -28.02 -20.43
N PRO A 344 25.17 -26.73 -20.09
CA PRO A 344 24.05 -26.33 -19.25
C PRO A 344 22.73 -26.52 -19.99
N SER A 345 21.67 -26.84 -19.24
CA SER A 345 20.31 -26.96 -19.78
C SER A 345 19.80 -25.64 -20.35
N THR A 346 18.89 -25.69 -21.34
CA THR A 346 18.37 -24.50 -22.03
C THR A 346 16.86 -24.33 -21.85
N PRO A 347 16.36 -24.15 -20.61
CA PRO A 347 14.93 -24.22 -20.30
C PRO A 347 14.10 -23.15 -21.02
N LEU A 348 14.59 -21.91 -21.12
CA LEU A 348 13.87 -20.81 -21.80
C LEU A 348 13.72 -21.07 -23.30
N TYR A 349 14.79 -21.50 -23.96
CA TYR A 349 14.77 -21.86 -25.38
C TYR A 349 13.84 -23.05 -25.64
N ASN A 350 13.94 -24.10 -24.83
CA ASN A 350 13.14 -25.32 -24.98
C ASN A 350 11.64 -25.00 -24.81
N ALA A 351 11.30 -24.22 -23.76
CA ALA A 351 9.93 -23.80 -23.50
C ALA A 351 9.36 -22.90 -24.59
N SER A 352 10.19 -22.04 -25.20
CA SER A 352 9.78 -21.18 -26.33
C SER A 352 9.40 -22.02 -27.55
N ILE A 353 10.21 -23.02 -27.92
CA ILE A 353 9.90 -23.94 -29.02
C ILE A 353 8.62 -24.74 -28.73
N LEU A 354 8.51 -25.31 -27.54
CA LEU A 354 7.32 -26.10 -27.18
C LEU A 354 6.05 -25.25 -27.11
N THR A 355 6.15 -23.98 -26.68
CA THR A 355 5.01 -23.06 -26.69
C THR A 355 4.55 -22.80 -28.12
N MET A 356 5.49 -22.60 -29.06
CA MET A 356 5.18 -22.40 -30.48
C MET A 356 4.52 -23.61 -31.15
N THR A 357 4.70 -24.84 -30.64
CA THR A 357 4.03 -26.06 -31.16
C THR A 357 2.65 -26.31 -30.53
N SER A 358 2.26 -25.50 -29.54
CA SER A 358 1.14 -25.84 -28.65
C SER A 358 0.02 -24.78 -28.59
N TYR A 359 0.06 -23.74 -29.41
CA TYR A 359 -0.96 -22.68 -29.41
C TYR A 359 -2.38 -23.22 -29.61
N ASP A 360 -2.60 -24.00 -30.67
CA ASP A 360 -3.91 -24.57 -31.00
C ASP A 360 -4.36 -25.61 -29.96
N HIS A 361 -3.42 -26.35 -29.38
CA HIS A 361 -3.67 -27.36 -28.35
C HIS A 361 -4.24 -26.71 -27.08
N TYR A 362 -3.58 -25.67 -26.56
CA TYR A 362 -4.07 -24.97 -25.36
C TYR A 362 -5.37 -24.20 -25.61
N LEU A 363 -5.59 -23.68 -26.80
CA LEU A 363 -6.88 -23.07 -27.14
C LEU A 363 -8.01 -24.10 -27.03
N LYS A 364 -7.83 -25.32 -27.58
CA LYS A 364 -8.80 -26.42 -27.46
C LYS A 364 -9.01 -26.84 -26.02
N PHE A 365 -7.94 -26.96 -25.24
CA PHE A 365 -8.00 -27.29 -23.81
C PHE A 365 -8.83 -26.26 -23.03
N LEU A 366 -8.53 -24.96 -23.17
CA LEU A 366 -9.25 -23.89 -22.49
C LEU A 366 -10.70 -23.76 -22.98
N TYR A 367 -10.97 -24.02 -24.27
CA TYR A 367 -12.32 -24.04 -24.81
C TYR A 367 -13.16 -25.18 -24.23
N LYS A 368 -12.57 -26.38 -24.07
CA LYS A 368 -13.21 -27.52 -23.40
C LYS A 368 -13.57 -27.15 -21.96
N THR A 369 -12.64 -26.58 -21.20
CA THR A 369 -12.89 -26.14 -19.82
C THR A 369 -13.97 -25.07 -19.75
N LYS A 370 -13.96 -24.09 -20.66
CA LYS A 370 -15.01 -23.06 -20.77
C LYS A 370 -16.39 -23.65 -21.02
N LYS A 371 -16.49 -24.76 -21.75
CA LYS A 371 -17.77 -25.46 -21.99
C LYS A 371 -18.24 -26.24 -20.77
N SER A 372 -17.31 -26.79 -19.98
CA SER A 372 -17.64 -27.53 -18.76
C SER A 372 -18.01 -26.63 -17.57
N ALA A 373 -17.40 -25.45 -17.46
CA ALA A 373 -17.64 -24.49 -16.37
C ALA A 373 -18.21 -23.18 -16.92
N GLU A 374 -19.50 -22.94 -16.68
CA GLU A 374 -20.25 -21.80 -17.24
C GLU A 374 -19.61 -20.44 -16.88
N GLN A 375 -19.20 -20.29 -15.62
CA GLN A 375 -18.66 -19.04 -15.06
C GLN A 375 -17.16 -18.85 -15.30
N PHE A 376 -16.51 -19.77 -16.03
CA PHE A 376 -15.07 -19.73 -16.32
C PHE A 376 -14.66 -18.46 -17.08
N LYS A 377 -15.50 -18.02 -18.03
CA LYS A 377 -15.25 -16.82 -18.85
C LYS A 377 -15.13 -15.57 -17.98
N GLU A 378 -16.08 -15.36 -17.08
CA GLU A 378 -16.13 -14.21 -16.19
C GLU A 378 -14.99 -14.25 -15.16
N ALA A 379 -14.71 -15.42 -14.58
CA ALA A 379 -13.57 -15.59 -13.68
C ALA A 379 -12.23 -15.25 -14.36
N CYS A 380 -12.05 -15.62 -15.63
CA CYS A 380 -10.86 -15.23 -16.41
C CYS A 380 -10.77 -13.71 -16.65
N ILE A 381 -11.91 -13.03 -16.78
CA ILE A 381 -11.96 -11.57 -16.93
C ILE A 381 -11.59 -10.90 -15.60
N LEU A 382 -12.10 -11.39 -14.46
CA LEU A 382 -11.72 -10.92 -13.13
C LEU A 382 -10.21 -11.11 -12.88
N GLY A 383 -9.67 -12.29 -13.19
CA GLY A 383 -8.23 -12.56 -13.09
C GLY A 383 -7.40 -11.63 -13.97
N ARG A 384 -7.86 -11.34 -15.19
CA ARG A 384 -7.19 -10.39 -16.09
C ARG A 384 -7.16 -8.97 -15.51
N LEU A 385 -8.31 -8.50 -15.01
CA LEU A 385 -8.40 -7.17 -14.39
C LEU A 385 -7.50 -7.11 -13.16
N TRP A 386 -7.58 -8.10 -12.27
CA TRP A 386 -6.76 -8.21 -11.07
C TRP A 386 -5.25 -8.12 -11.34
N LEU A 387 -4.76 -8.84 -12.36
CA LEU A 387 -3.36 -8.77 -12.80
C LEU A 387 -3.02 -7.40 -13.37
N SER A 388 -3.86 -6.87 -14.27
CA SER A 388 -3.61 -5.60 -14.94
C SER A 388 -3.54 -4.42 -13.98
N GLN A 389 -4.37 -4.40 -12.94
CA GLN A 389 -4.35 -3.33 -11.92
C GLN A 389 -3.06 -3.34 -11.08
N ARG A 390 -2.39 -4.48 -10.97
CA ARG A 390 -1.12 -4.65 -10.22
C ARG A 390 0.13 -4.48 -11.09
N GLY A 391 -0.07 -4.21 -12.39
CA GLY A 391 1.02 -4.13 -13.38
C GLY A 391 1.56 -5.48 -13.82
N LEU A 392 0.93 -6.60 -13.43
CA LEU A 392 1.34 -7.94 -13.81
C LEU A 392 0.78 -8.32 -15.18
N GLY A 393 1.50 -9.17 -15.91
CA GLY A 393 1.08 -9.63 -17.22
C GLY A 393 1.94 -10.76 -17.76
N ALA A 394 1.56 -11.26 -18.94
CA ALA A 394 2.20 -12.41 -19.56
C ALA A 394 3.63 -12.14 -20.04
N SER A 395 4.07 -10.87 -20.07
CA SER A 395 5.39 -10.51 -20.56
C SER A 395 6.46 -10.63 -19.48
N ILE A 396 7.69 -10.92 -19.88
CA ILE A 396 8.81 -11.14 -18.94
C ILE A 396 9.03 -9.91 -18.04
N GLU A 397 8.95 -8.70 -18.61
CA GLU A 397 9.08 -7.46 -17.84
C GLU A 397 7.92 -7.22 -16.86
N LYS A 398 6.76 -7.82 -17.11
CA LYS A 398 5.56 -7.73 -16.24
C LYS A 398 5.40 -8.95 -15.33
N GLY A 399 6.48 -9.71 -15.13
CA GLY A 399 6.52 -10.85 -14.22
C GLY A 399 6.10 -12.19 -14.81
N GLY A 400 5.76 -12.27 -16.10
CA GLY A 400 5.56 -13.55 -16.81
C GLY A 400 4.26 -14.31 -16.48
N PHE A 401 3.34 -13.73 -15.70
CA PHE A 401 2.05 -14.31 -15.33
C PHE A 401 0.90 -13.40 -15.75
N GLY A 402 0.20 -13.79 -16.82
CA GLY A 402 -0.90 -13.05 -17.42
C GLY A 402 -2.21 -13.82 -17.45
N HIS A 403 -3.08 -13.39 -18.36
CA HIS A 403 -4.39 -13.99 -18.56
C HIS A 403 -4.32 -15.48 -18.97
N PHE A 404 -3.35 -15.85 -19.81
CA PHE A 404 -3.20 -17.23 -20.27
C PHE A 404 -2.77 -18.15 -19.13
N GLU A 405 -1.78 -17.73 -18.36
CA GLU A 405 -1.25 -18.48 -17.21
C GLU A 405 -2.33 -18.62 -16.12
N PHE A 406 -3.07 -17.55 -15.83
CA PHE A 406 -4.20 -17.58 -14.90
C PHE A 406 -5.31 -18.55 -15.37
N ALA A 407 -5.71 -18.48 -16.64
CA ALA A 407 -6.75 -19.36 -17.19
C ALA A 407 -6.31 -20.83 -17.20
N THR A 408 -5.03 -21.09 -17.48
CA THR A 408 -4.46 -22.44 -17.50
C THR A 408 -4.37 -23.02 -16.09
N LEU A 409 -3.92 -22.23 -15.11
CA LEU A 409 -3.91 -22.62 -13.71
C LEU A 409 -5.33 -22.93 -13.22
N MET A 410 -6.31 -22.06 -13.51
CA MET A 410 -7.71 -22.29 -13.14
C MET A 410 -8.27 -23.55 -13.78
N ALA A 411 -7.94 -23.82 -15.05
CA ALA A 411 -8.34 -25.05 -15.73
C ALA A 411 -7.70 -26.30 -15.10
N ALA A 412 -6.44 -26.23 -14.68
CA ALA A 412 -5.78 -27.31 -13.96
C ALA A 412 -6.45 -27.57 -12.59
N LEU A 413 -6.78 -26.52 -11.84
CA LEU A 413 -7.43 -26.61 -10.52
C LEU A 413 -8.90 -27.09 -10.58
N LEU A 414 -9.58 -26.96 -11.71
CA LEU A 414 -10.89 -27.59 -11.94
C LEU A 414 -10.79 -29.11 -12.10
N ASN A 415 -9.60 -29.63 -12.46
CA ASN A 415 -9.32 -31.04 -12.64
C ASN A 415 -8.52 -31.66 -11.47
N GLY A 416 -8.39 -30.98 -10.32
CA GLY A 416 -7.63 -31.46 -9.16
C GLY A 416 -6.84 -30.34 -8.48
N GLY A 417 -5.62 -30.66 -8.02
CA GLY A 417 -4.67 -29.68 -7.46
C GLY A 417 -4.21 -29.95 -6.03
N GLY A 418 -4.90 -30.83 -5.29
CA GLY A 418 -4.43 -31.28 -3.98
C GLY A 418 -3.30 -32.31 -4.06
N LEU A 419 -2.69 -32.63 -2.92
CA LEU A 419 -1.65 -33.67 -2.80
C LEU A 419 -2.09 -35.03 -3.37
N GLN A 420 -3.32 -35.45 -3.04
CA GLN A 420 -3.91 -36.71 -3.53
C GLN A 420 -4.69 -36.54 -4.86
N GLY A 421 -4.64 -35.36 -5.48
CA GLY A 421 -5.44 -35.03 -6.66
C GLY A 421 -6.89 -34.62 -6.37
N ASN A 422 -7.18 -34.26 -5.11
CA ASN A 422 -8.48 -33.77 -4.69
C ASN A 422 -8.87 -32.49 -5.47
N LYS A 423 -10.15 -32.37 -5.81
CA LYS A 423 -10.69 -31.21 -6.53
C LYS A 423 -10.63 -29.97 -5.65
N ILE A 424 -9.89 -28.97 -6.09
CA ILE A 424 -9.81 -27.66 -5.42
C ILE A 424 -10.95 -26.75 -5.86
N LEU A 425 -11.29 -26.77 -7.16
CA LEU A 425 -12.39 -26.01 -7.74
C LEU A 425 -13.46 -26.95 -8.31
N LEU A 426 -14.72 -26.53 -8.26
CA LEU A 426 -15.85 -27.25 -8.84
C LEU A 426 -16.40 -26.49 -10.05
N HIS A 427 -16.89 -27.21 -11.07
CA HIS A 427 -17.45 -26.60 -12.28
C HIS A 427 -18.70 -25.74 -12.03
N GLY A 428 -19.45 -26.01 -10.95
CA GLY A 428 -20.64 -25.24 -10.56
C GLY A 428 -20.34 -23.97 -9.74
N PHE A 429 -19.07 -23.66 -9.47
CA PHE A 429 -18.72 -22.45 -8.72
C PHE A 429 -19.01 -21.18 -9.52
N SER A 430 -19.43 -20.15 -8.79
CA SER A 430 -19.58 -18.79 -9.31
C SER A 430 -18.22 -18.20 -9.75
N SER A 431 -18.26 -17.13 -10.56
CA SER A 431 -17.05 -16.43 -11.01
C SER A 431 -16.21 -15.89 -9.83
N TYR A 432 -16.88 -15.42 -8.77
CA TYR A 432 -16.25 -15.03 -7.50
C TYR A 432 -15.54 -16.21 -6.80
N GLN A 433 -16.21 -17.35 -6.64
CA GLN A 433 -15.64 -18.52 -5.99
C GLN A 433 -14.46 -19.11 -6.78
N LEU A 434 -14.55 -19.15 -8.10
CA LEU A 434 -13.45 -19.55 -8.98
C LEU A 434 -12.25 -18.62 -8.80
N PHE A 435 -12.46 -17.31 -8.85
CA PHE A 435 -11.40 -16.33 -8.64
C PHE A 435 -10.78 -16.43 -7.24
N LYS A 436 -11.60 -16.43 -6.19
CA LYS A 436 -11.14 -16.56 -4.78
C LYS A 436 -10.37 -17.86 -4.57
N GLY A 437 -10.80 -18.97 -5.19
CA GLY A 437 -10.13 -20.26 -5.09
C GLY A 437 -8.75 -20.26 -5.74
N VAL A 438 -8.59 -19.68 -6.93
CA VAL A 438 -7.28 -19.53 -7.59
C VAL A 438 -6.34 -18.63 -6.76
N VAL A 439 -6.85 -17.50 -6.25
CA VAL A 439 -6.06 -16.59 -5.41
C VAL A 439 -5.64 -17.27 -4.10
N LYS A 440 -6.55 -18.01 -3.46
CA LYS A 440 -6.23 -18.79 -2.25
C LYS A 440 -5.11 -19.80 -2.54
N TYR A 441 -5.20 -20.52 -3.66
CA TYR A 441 -4.19 -21.50 -4.05
C TYR A 441 -2.81 -20.87 -4.25
N LEU A 442 -2.74 -19.72 -4.95
CA LEU A 442 -1.50 -18.95 -5.11
C LEU A 442 -0.94 -18.38 -3.79
N ALA A 443 -1.80 -18.20 -2.77
CA ALA A 443 -1.40 -17.65 -1.48
C ALA A 443 -0.89 -18.73 -0.50
N SER A 444 -1.41 -19.96 -0.59
CA SER A 444 -1.12 -21.05 0.34
C SER A 444 -0.12 -22.09 -0.18
N GLU A 445 -0.18 -22.45 -1.46
CA GLU A 445 0.66 -23.51 -2.03
C GLU A 445 1.86 -22.91 -2.77
N ASP A 446 3.07 -23.33 -2.43
CA ASP A 446 4.29 -22.84 -3.08
C ASP A 446 4.67 -23.66 -4.32
N LEU A 447 4.70 -23.00 -5.49
CA LEU A 447 5.02 -23.56 -6.79
C LEU A 447 6.50 -23.43 -7.18
N ALA A 448 7.40 -23.01 -6.27
CA ALA A 448 8.81 -22.79 -6.58
C ALA A 448 9.78 -23.66 -5.76
N GLN A 449 9.79 -23.51 -4.44
CA GLN A 449 10.75 -24.16 -3.54
C GLN A 449 10.17 -25.42 -2.89
N GLU A 450 8.96 -25.35 -2.34
CA GLU A 450 8.37 -26.46 -1.60
C GLU A 450 7.74 -27.52 -2.52
N GLY A 451 7.26 -27.12 -3.70
CA GLY A 451 6.63 -28.04 -4.64
C GLY A 451 6.33 -27.45 -6.01
N PHE A 452 5.55 -28.20 -6.79
CA PHE A 452 5.06 -27.79 -8.10
C PHE A 452 3.74 -28.49 -8.45
N VAL A 453 2.99 -27.92 -9.40
CA VAL A 453 1.74 -28.52 -9.90
C VAL A 453 1.99 -29.30 -11.18
N GLN A 454 1.51 -30.54 -11.21
CA GLN A 454 1.51 -31.40 -12.39
C GLN A 454 0.07 -31.59 -12.90
N PHE A 455 -0.18 -31.26 -14.16
CA PHE A 455 -1.48 -31.43 -14.81
C PHE A 455 -1.38 -32.05 -16.20
N TYR A 456 -2.52 -32.42 -16.78
CA TYR A 456 -2.63 -33.02 -18.11
C TYR A 456 -3.63 -32.23 -18.95
N SER A 457 -3.19 -31.66 -20.06
CA SER A 457 -4.08 -30.96 -20.98
C SER A 457 -4.71 -31.87 -22.05
N GLY A 458 -4.05 -32.98 -22.37
CA GLY A 458 -4.51 -33.98 -23.36
C GLY A 458 -5.17 -35.23 -22.77
N SER A 459 -5.09 -35.43 -21.45
CA SER A 459 -5.67 -36.58 -20.73
C SER A 459 -6.70 -36.11 -19.69
N THR A 460 -7.55 -37.01 -19.21
CA THR A 460 -8.51 -36.77 -18.12
C THR A 460 -7.95 -37.14 -16.75
N GLU A 461 -6.65 -37.45 -16.66
CA GLU A 461 -5.97 -37.68 -15.38
C GLU A 461 -6.07 -36.46 -14.45
N ALA A 462 -6.19 -36.74 -13.15
CA ALA A 462 -6.32 -35.71 -12.13
C ALA A 462 -5.03 -34.89 -11.98
N THR A 463 -5.19 -33.59 -11.77
CA THR A 463 -4.08 -32.67 -11.46
C THR A 463 -3.61 -32.89 -10.03
N ARG A 464 -2.30 -32.93 -9.79
CA ARG A 464 -1.69 -33.19 -8.47
C ARG A 464 -0.64 -32.14 -8.12
N TYR A 465 -0.58 -31.79 -6.84
CA TYR A 465 0.53 -31.04 -6.27
C TYR A 465 1.60 -32.01 -5.76
N ILE A 466 2.85 -31.80 -6.15
CA ILE A 466 3.98 -32.69 -5.84
C ILE A 466 4.95 -31.93 -4.94
N LYS A 467 5.31 -32.52 -3.80
CA LYS A 467 6.33 -31.99 -2.88
C LYS A 467 7.73 -32.21 -3.46
N GLY A 468 8.61 -31.23 -3.30
CA GLY A 468 9.97 -31.22 -3.88
C GLY A 468 10.05 -30.29 -5.10
N GLY A 469 10.28 -28.99 -4.85
CA GLY A 469 10.38 -27.97 -5.89
C GLY A 469 11.72 -27.95 -6.63
N PHE A 470 11.80 -27.11 -7.66
CA PHE A 470 12.99 -26.95 -8.52
C PHE A 470 13.69 -25.60 -8.31
N ASN A 471 13.35 -24.89 -7.23
CA ASN A 471 13.75 -23.50 -6.98
C ASN A 471 13.42 -22.56 -8.15
N THR A 472 12.39 -22.89 -8.93
CA THR A 472 11.88 -22.16 -10.10
C THR A 472 10.37 -22.36 -10.18
N PRO A 473 9.55 -21.33 -10.47
CA PRO A 473 8.10 -21.48 -10.51
C PRO A 473 7.69 -22.49 -11.57
N THR A 474 6.94 -23.52 -11.17
CA THR A 474 6.66 -24.68 -12.03
C THR A 474 5.19 -25.05 -12.03
N LEU A 475 4.56 -24.90 -13.19
CA LEU A 475 3.26 -25.48 -13.54
C LEU A 475 3.48 -26.38 -14.76
N PHE A 476 3.60 -27.68 -14.50
CA PHE A 476 4.08 -28.63 -15.48
C PHE A 476 2.94 -29.40 -16.15
N ASP A 477 2.85 -29.26 -17.47
CA ASP A 477 1.92 -30.04 -18.29
C ASP A 477 2.59 -31.32 -18.78
N LYS A 478 2.09 -32.48 -18.32
CA LYS A 478 2.61 -33.79 -18.74
C LYS A 478 2.25 -34.14 -20.18
N SER A 479 1.24 -33.53 -20.78
CA SER A 479 0.87 -33.84 -22.17
C SER A 479 1.87 -33.21 -23.16
N THR A 480 2.17 -31.92 -22.99
CA THR A 480 3.07 -31.16 -23.88
C THR A 480 4.52 -31.08 -23.39
N LYS A 481 4.77 -31.44 -22.12
CA LYS A 481 6.05 -31.32 -21.39
C LYS A 481 6.51 -29.88 -21.14
N ILE A 482 5.57 -28.92 -21.15
CA ILE A 482 5.85 -27.49 -20.96
C ILE A 482 5.75 -27.11 -19.48
N ASN A 483 6.69 -26.30 -19.00
CA ASN A 483 6.46 -25.48 -17.81
C ASN A 483 5.77 -24.17 -18.24
N ILE A 484 4.50 -23.99 -17.85
CA ILE A 484 3.71 -22.80 -18.19
C ILE A 484 4.32 -21.53 -17.58
N LEU A 485 4.96 -21.64 -16.41
CA LEU A 485 5.53 -20.51 -15.66
C LEU A 485 6.99 -20.22 -16.01
N HIS A 486 7.53 -20.76 -17.12
CA HIS A 486 8.93 -20.58 -17.51
C HIS A 486 9.39 -19.11 -17.69
N LYS A 487 8.44 -18.18 -17.89
CA LYS A 487 8.72 -16.73 -18.01
C LYS A 487 8.88 -16.03 -16.67
N MET A 488 8.43 -16.65 -15.58
CA MET A 488 8.48 -16.06 -14.24
C MET A 488 9.88 -16.25 -13.66
N SER A 489 10.44 -15.18 -13.08
CA SER A 489 11.57 -15.28 -12.17
C SER A 489 11.08 -15.62 -10.76
N ASN A 490 11.95 -16.19 -9.90
CA ASN A 490 11.62 -16.42 -8.49
C ASN A 490 11.13 -15.14 -7.80
N ASN A 491 11.74 -14.00 -8.12
CA ASN A 491 11.34 -12.72 -7.55
C ASN A 491 9.93 -12.29 -7.99
N SER A 492 9.64 -12.38 -9.30
CA SER A 492 8.30 -12.06 -9.80
C SER A 492 7.21 -12.97 -9.23
N TYR A 493 7.54 -14.24 -8.99
CA TYR A 493 6.64 -15.20 -8.37
C TYR A 493 6.43 -14.90 -6.88
N LYS A 494 7.49 -14.60 -6.12
CA LYS A 494 7.35 -14.13 -4.73
C LYS A 494 6.45 -12.89 -4.64
N LEU A 495 6.60 -11.95 -5.57
CA LEU A 495 5.72 -10.76 -5.65
C LEU A 495 4.25 -11.14 -5.99
N LEU A 496 4.03 -12.11 -6.88
CA LEU A 496 2.69 -12.63 -7.19
C LEU A 496 2.03 -13.27 -5.95
N VAL A 497 2.75 -14.16 -5.26
CA VAL A 497 2.29 -14.82 -4.03
C VAL A 497 1.95 -13.78 -2.98
N HIS A 498 2.80 -12.77 -2.85
CA HIS A 498 2.59 -11.65 -1.93
C HIS A 498 1.29 -10.88 -2.23
N HIS A 499 1.06 -10.54 -3.50
CA HIS A 499 -0.21 -9.94 -3.94
C HIS A 499 -1.41 -10.86 -3.74
N ALA A 500 -1.25 -12.18 -3.87
CA ALA A 500 -2.29 -13.17 -3.64
C ALA A 500 -2.67 -13.24 -2.16
N LYS A 501 -1.70 -13.33 -1.24
CA LYS A 501 -1.90 -13.31 0.22
C LYS A 501 -2.69 -12.07 0.67
N LYS A 502 -2.32 -10.88 0.17
CA LYS A 502 -3.08 -9.65 0.44
C LYS A 502 -4.49 -9.66 -0.11
N THR A 503 -4.65 -10.12 -1.35
CA THR A 503 -5.96 -10.20 -1.98
C THR A 503 -6.87 -11.13 -1.17
N LEU A 504 -6.33 -12.22 -0.63
CA LEU A 504 -7.06 -13.13 0.26
C LEU A 504 -7.51 -12.44 1.56
N VAL A 505 -6.64 -11.66 2.20
CA VAL A 505 -7.01 -10.85 3.38
C VAL A 505 -8.16 -9.88 3.05
N LEU A 506 -8.07 -9.16 1.92
CA LEU A 506 -9.11 -8.23 1.48
C LEU A 506 -10.43 -8.93 1.13
N LEU A 507 -10.39 -10.10 0.49
CA LEU A 507 -11.59 -10.90 0.19
C LEU A 507 -12.25 -11.44 1.47
N ASN A 508 -11.45 -11.67 2.52
CA ASN A 508 -11.93 -12.14 3.81
C ASN A 508 -12.43 -11.01 4.73
N ASP A 509 -12.14 -9.72 4.46
CA ASP A 509 -12.61 -8.56 5.24
C ASP A 509 -14.14 -8.40 5.20
N VAL A 510 -14.82 -8.70 6.31
CA VAL A 510 -16.29 -8.69 6.43
C VAL A 510 -16.91 -7.31 6.67
N PHE A 511 -16.10 -6.29 6.95
CA PHE A 511 -16.58 -4.97 7.35
C PHE A 511 -16.68 -4.01 6.17
N LYS A 512 -15.63 -3.96 5.35
CA LYS A 512 -15.53 -3.02 4.23
C LYS A 512 -15.73 -3.75 2.91
N ASP A 513 -16.43 -3.10 1.99
CA ASP A 513 -16.44 -3.53 0.61
C ASP A 513 -15.07 -3.25 -0.01
N ARG A 514 -14.46 -4.28 -0.58
CA ARG A 514 -13.12 -4.24 -1.18
C ARG A 514 -13.15 -4.38 -2.70
N PHE A 515 -14.32 -4.39 -3.33
CA PHE A 515 -14.44 -4.61 -4.77
C PHE A 515 -13.68 -3.55 -5.60
N ASP A 516 -13.94 -2.27 -5.33
CA ASP A 516 -13.30 -1.14 -6.01
C ASP A 516 -11.78 -1.20 -5.87
N VAL A 517 -11.34 -1.43 -4.64
CA VAL A 517 -9.92 -1.58 -4.30
C VAL A 517 -9.34 -2.70 -5.13
N LEU A 518 -9.98 -3.88 -5.26
CA LEU A 518 -9.42 -5.05 -5.93
C LEU A 518 -9.36 -4.96 -7.47
N PHE A 519 -10.39 -4.40 -8.10
CA PHE A 519 -10.58 -4.50 -9.56
C PHE A 519 -10.60 -3.16 -10.31
N LEU A 520 -10.90 -2.05 -9.65
CA LEU A 520 -11.06 -0.74 -10.31
C LEU A 520 -9.86 0.18 -10.11
N GLN A 521 -9.18 0.10 -8.97
CA GLN A 521 -8.02 0.92 -8.66
C GLN A 521 -6.72 0.36 -9.23
N ASN A 522 -6.03 1.17 -10.02
CA ASN A 522 -4.71 0.85 -10.57
C ASN A 522 -3.61 1.12 -9.54
N SER A 523 -3.00 0.05 -9.02
CA SER A 523 -1.88 0.11 -8.07
C SER A 523 -0.50 0.14 -8.73
N ASN A 524 -0.42 0.14 -10.06
CA ASN A 524 0.85 0.17 -10.80
C ASN A 524 1.45 1.58 -10.90
N GLN A 525 1.69 2.22 -9.75
CA GLN A 525 2.41 3.48 -9.64
C GLN A 525 3.61 3.27 -8.71
N ASP A 526 4.82 3.41 -9.25
CA ASP A 526 6.06 3.00 -8.54
C ASP A 526 6.22 3.64 -7.15
N HIS A 527 5.91 4.93 -7.01
CA HIS A 527 6.04 5.67 -5.75
C HIS A 527 4.98 5.33 -4.70
N LEU A 528 3.88 4.66 -5.07
CA LEU A 528 2.88 4.12 -4.13
C LEU A 528 3.11 2.63 -3.88
N LYS A 529 3.53 1.90 -4.92
CA LYS A 529 3.78 0.45 -4.90
C LYS A 529 5.02 0.11 -4.09
N PHE A 530 6.13 0.82 -4.29
CA PHE A 530 7.42 0.54 -3.66
C PHE A 530 7.79 1.61 -2.63
N ASP A 531 8.58 1.20 -1.63
CA ASP A 531 9.08 2.09 -0.59
C ASP A 531 10.28 2.91 -1.08
N TYR A 532 11.16 2.26 -1.84
CA TYR A 532 12.27 2.91 -2.55
C TYR A 532 12.22 2.59 -4.03
N VAL A 533 12.46 3.62 -4.85
CA VAL A 533 12.72 3.48 -6.29
C VAL A 533 14.14 3.96 -6.54
N VAL A 534 14.89 3.12 -7.23
CA VAL A 534 16.32 3.29 -7.48
C VAL A 534 16.54 3.24 -8.97
N ASN A 535 17.22 4.23 -9.52
CA ASN A 535 17.59 4.27 -10.93
C ASN A 535 19.10 4.36 -11.09
N PHE A 536 19.64 3.60 -12.04
CA PHE A 536 21.04 3.65 -12.44
C PHE A 536 21.20 3.22 -13.91
N GLN A 537 22.37 3.53 -14.47
CA GLN A 537 22.70 3.21 -15.85
C GLN A 537 23.86 2.21 -15.90
N ILE A 538 23.72 1.20 -16.76
CA ILE A 538 24.75 0.18 -16.99
C ILE A 538 25.34 0.41 -18.38
N PRO A 539 26.65 0.72 -18.49
CA PRO A 539 27.32 0.83 -19.78
C PRO A 539 27.58 -0.56 -20.39
N LEU A 540 27.30 -0.72 -21.68
CA LEU A 540 27.47 -1.97 -22.44
C LEU A 540 28.85 -2.11 -23.12
N ALA A 541 29.76 -1.16 -22.91
CA ALA A 541 30.98 -1.03 -23.74
C ALA A 541 32.00 -2.18 -23.54
N ASN A 542 31.97 -2.89 -22.41
CA ASN A 542 32.93 -3.96 -22.07
C ASN A 542 32.20 -5.22 -21.54
N ASP A 543 31.64 -6.04 -22.42
CA ASP A 543 30.94 -7.29 -22.03
C ASP A 543 31.82 -8.29 -21.23
N GLU A 544 33.15 -8.20 -21.38
CA GLU A 544 34.12 -9.08 -20.70
C GLU A 544 34.14 -8.87 -19.17
N ASP A 545 33.92 -7.64 -18.70
CA ASP A 545 33.92 -7.29 -17.27
C ASP A 545 32.77 -7.98 -16.50
N TYR A 546 31.67 -8.29 -17.21
CA TYR A 546 30.46 -8.86 -16.61
C TYR A 546 30.44 -10.39 -16.57
N GLN A 547 31.46 -11.06 -17.13
CA GLN A 547 31.53 -12.52 -17.27
C GLN A 547 30.37 -13.11 -18.09
N PHE A 548 29.89 -12.38 -19.10
CA PHE A 548 28.80 -12.84 -19.97
C PHE A 548 29.31 -13.74 -21.12
N GLY A 549 29.70 -14.96 -20.76
CA GLY A 549 30.28 -15.94 -21.65
C GLY A 549 29.27 -16.73 -22.48
N PRO A 550 29.74 -17.73 -23.27
CA PRO A 550 28.87 -18.57 -24.08
C PRO A 550 27.85 -19.39 -23.27
N PHE A 551 28.20 -19.85 -22.07
CA PHE A 551 27.31 -20.63 -21.20
C PHE A 551 26.18 -19.77 -20.61
N GLU A 552 26.49 -18.53 -20.22
CA GLU A 552 25.52 -17.56 -19.72
C GLU A 552 24.57 -17.11 -20.83
N LYS A 553 25.10 -16.95 -22.06
CA LYS A 553 24.32 -16.61 -23.26
C LYS A 553 23.25 -17.67 -23.56
N ILE A 554 23.57 -18.96 -23.47
CA ILE A 554 22.59 -20.03 -23.74
C ILE A 554 21.59 -20.23 -22.59
N THR A 555 21.97 -19.89 -21.36
CA THR A 555 21.11 -20.05 -20.17
C THR A 555 20.13 -18.90 -20.03
N HIS A 556 20.59 -17.65 -20.22
CA HIS A 556 19.79 -16.44 -19.98
C HIS A 556 19.27 -15.75 -21.24
N LEU A 557 19.81 -16.10 -22.42
CA LEU A 557 19.49 -15.57 -23.77
C LEU A 557 19.85 -14.10 -24.00
N THR A 558 19.68 -13.23 -23.01
CA THR A 558 19.97 -11.79 -23.09
C THR A 558 20.84 -11.33 -21.94
N PHE A 559 21.63 -10.28 -22.18
CA PHE A 559 22.45 -9.65 -21.15
C PHE A 559 21.57 -9.10 -20.02
N GLU A 560 20.43 -8.50 -20.34
CA GLU A 560 19.49 -7.95 -19.37
C GLU A 560 18.88 -9.03 -18.47
N ASN A 561 18.56 -10.22 -18.99
CA ASN A 561 18.10 -11.34 -18.15
C ASN A 561 19.22 -11.85 -17.23
N PHE A 562 20.44 -11.95 -17.74
CA PHE A 562 21.61 -12.34 -16.95
C PHE A 562 21.86 -11.34 -15.80
N ILE A 563 21.91 -10.05 -16.11
CA ILE A 563 22.08 -8.98 -15.13
C ILE A 563 20.90 -8.93 -14.15
N SER A 564 19.67 -9.12 -14.61
CA SER A 564 18.50 -9.20 -13.72
C SER A 564 18.64 -10.32 -12.69
N ASN A 565 19.07 -11.50 -13.11
CA ASN A 565 19.27 -12.65 -12.23
C ASN A 565 20.45 -12.42 -11.27
N LYS A 566 21.56 -11.86 -11.78
CA LYS A 566 22.72 -11.48 -10.98
C LYS A 566 22.33 -10.48 -9.89
N ILE A 567 21.67 -9.38 -10.26
CA ILE A 567 21.16 -8.38 -9.30
C ILE A 567 20.19 -9.02 -8.31
N SER A 568 19.28 -9.89 -8.77
CA SER A 568 18.33 -10.55 -7.88
C SER A 568 19.03 -11.37 -6.80
N PHE A 569 20.07 -12.13 -7.17
CA PHE A 569 20.90 -12.87 -6.22
C PHE A 569 21.64 -11.92 -5.26
N LEU A 570 22.28 -10.88 -5.79
CA LEU A 570 23.03 -9.89 -5.00
C LEU A 570 22.15 -9.20 -3.95
N LEU A 571 20.92 -8.84 -4.30
CA LEU A 571 19.98 -8.18 -3.38
C LEU A 571 19.44 -9.16 -2.34
N GLN A 572 19.08 -10.39 -2.74
CA GLN A 572 18.58 -11.40 -1.80
C GLN A 572 19.64 -11.78 -0.77
N TYR A 573 20.88 -12.01 -1.20
CA TYR A 573 21.98 -12.35 -0.29
C TYR A 573 22.45 -11.15 0.54
N GLY A 574 22.60 -9.98 -0.09
CA GLY A 574 23.21 -8.81 0.56
C GLY A 574 22.28 -8.00 1.47
N LEU A 575 20.99 -7.93 1.15
CA LEU A 575 20.01 -7.19 1.96
C LEU A 575 19.17 -8.10 2.86
N GLY A 576 18.99 -9.37 2.51
CA GLY A 576 18.31 -10.38 3.34
C GLY A 576 16.95 -9.90 3.86
N ASP A 577 16.74 -10.06 5.17
CA ASP A 577 15.48 -9.76 5.87
C ASP A 577 15.04 -8.29 5.84
N ARG A 578 15.89 -7.38 5.34
CA ARG A 578 15.54 -5.96 5.13
C ARG A 578 14.54 -5.77 4.00
N LEU A 579 14.43 -6.73 3.09
CA LEU A 579 13.52 -6.70 1.96
C LEU A 579 12.35 -7.66 2.17
N LEU A 580 11.13 -7.19 1.89
CA LEU A 580 9.97 -8.07 1.71
C LEU A 580 9.89 -8.60 0.27
N GLY A 581 10.40 -7.83 -0.68
CA GLY A 581 10.42 -8.16 -2.11
C GLY A 581 10.97 -6.99 -2.93
N PHE A 582 11.24 -7.23 -4.20
CA PHE A 582 11.68 -6.18 -5.12
C PHE A 582 11.19 -6.43 -6.53
N ASP A 583 11.39 -5.47 -7.43
CA ASP A 583 11.11 -5.58 -8.86
C ASP A 583 12.21 -4.91 -9.66
N ILE A 584 12.60 -5.52 -10.79
CA ILE A 584 13.69 -5.04 -11.64
C ILE A 584 13.13 -4.83 -13.06
N CYS A 585 13.25 -3.61 -13.57
CA CYS A 585 12.75 -3.24 -14.90
C CYS A 585 13.82 -2.53 -15.72
N PHE A 586 13.94 -2.92 -16.99
CA PHE A 586 14.91 -2.35 -17.95
C PHE A 586 14.24 -1.50 -19.05
N ASN A 587 12.91 -1.40 -19.07
CA ASN A 587 12.10 -0.70 -20.09
C ASN A 587 12.50 -1.08 -21.54
N ARG A 588 12.53 -2.37 -21.84
CA ARG A 588 12.97 -2.88 -23.15
C ARG A 588 12.04 -2.44 -24.27
N ALA A 589 12.63 -2.04 -25.39
CA ALA A 589 11.88 -1.81 -26.62
C ALA A 589 11.43 -3.16 -27.20
N SER A 590 10.15 -3.48 -27.06
CA SER A 590 9.58 -4.74 -27.57
C SER A 590 9.05 -4.65 -29.00
N THR A 591 8.86 -3.44 -29.55
CA THR A 591 8.35 -3.21 -30.92
C THR A 591 9.38 -2.44 -31.74
N PHE A 592 9.62 -2.86 -32.97
CA PHE A 592 10.60 -2.28 -33.89
C PHE A 592 10.12 -2.31 -35.34
N ASP A 593 10.75 -1.51 -36.19
CA ASP A 593 10.35 -1.35 -37.59
C ASP A 593 10.69 -2.60 -38.43
N ILE A 594 9.87 -2.90 -39.46
CA ILE A 594 10.12 -4.03 -40.39
C ILE A 594 11.42 -3.88 -41.20
N THR A 595 11.95 -2.66 -41.31
CA THR A 595 13.26 -2.36 -41.91
C THR A 595 14.44 -2.73 -41.02
N SER A 596 14.19 -3.00 -39.73
CA SER A 596 15.22 -3.32 -38.74
C SER A 596 15.14 -4.77 -38.30
N ARG A 597 16.28 -5.45 -38.17
CA ARG A 597 16.33 -6.85 -37.70
C ARG A 597 15.91 -7.01 -36.24
N LYS A 598 16.35 -6.08 -35.39
CA LYS A 598 16.12 -6.06 -33.94
C LYS A 598 15.97 -4.62 -33.46
N PRO A 599 15.45 -4.38 -32.24
CA PRO A 599 15.41 -3.04 -31.66
C PRO A 599 16.80 -2.40 -31.64
N LYS A 600 16.85 -1.07 -31.85
CA LYS A 600 18.10 -0.32 -31.73
C LYS A 600 18.58 -0.37 -30.28
N THR A 601 19.78 -0.89 -30.07
CA THR A 601 20.41 -0.99 -28.75
C THR A 601 21.15 0.32 -28.46
N SER A 602 20.87 0.97 -27.34
CA SER A 602 21.68 2.07 -26.82
C SER A 602 22.97 1.53 -26.22
N ASN A 603 24.02 2.36 -26.15
CA ASN A 603 25.28 1.98 -25.48
C ASN A 603 25.13 1.86 -23.95
N THR A 604 23.99 2.29 -23.39
CA THR A 604 23.66 2.22 -21.97
C THR A 604 22.28 1.60 -21.77
N ILE A 605 22.14 0.81 -20.71
CA ILE A 605 20.86 0.26 -20.26
C ILE A 605 20.42 1.00 -19.01
N ASN A 606 19.20 1.53 -19.01
CA ASN A 606 18.59 2.11 -17.83
C ASN A 606 17.93 1.01 -17.00
N ALA A 607 18.37 0.83 -15.75
CA ALA A 607 17.78 -0.11 -14.82
C ALA A 607 17.01 0.65 -13.72
N ARG A 608 15.78 0.21 -13.46
CA ARG A 608 14.95 0.65 -12.33
C ARG A 608 14.78 -0.52 -11.37
N ILE A 609 15.01 -0.30 -10.08
CA ILE A 609 14.71 -1.25 -9.02
C ILE A 609 13.70 -0.64 -8.07
N GLY A 610 12.56 -1.32 -7.88
CA GLY A 610 11.58 -1.01 -6.84
C GLY A 610 11.78 -1.95 -5.65
N LEU A 611 11.91 -1.41 -4.43
CA LEU A 611 12.13 -2.18 -3.20
C LEU A 611 10.92 -2.08 -2.26
N LEU A 612 10.49 -3.22 -1.71
CA LEU A 612 9.57 -3.31 -0.58
C LEU A 612 10.38 -3.61 0.68
N ILE A 613 10.19 -2.81 1.72
CA ILE A 613 11.08 -2.78 2.88
C ILE A 613 10.41 -3.38 4.10
N ASN A 614 11.15 -4.24 4.80
CA ASN A 614 10.77 -4.67 6.13
C ASN A 614 11.20 -3.60 7.14
N ALA A 615 10.22 -2.83 7.63
CA ALA A 615 10.50 -1.68 8.50
C ALA A 615 11.38 -2.05 9.71
N ALA A 616 11.09 -3.18 10.38
CA ALA A 616 11.78 -3.62 11.59
C ALA A 616 13.28 -3.92 11.40
N GLU A 617 13.67 -4.37 10.21
CA GLU A 617 15.04 -4.80 9.88
C GLU A 617 15.82 -3.73 9.10
N SER A 618 15.10 -2.84 8.40
CA SER A 618 15.63 -1.92 7.38
C SER A 618 16.82 -1.06 7.83
N GLU A 619 16.76 -0.50 9.04
CA GLU A 619 17.72 0.47 9.58
C GLU A 619 18.67 -0.13 10.63
N LYS A 620 18.72 -1.46 10.77
CA LYS A 620 19.71 -2.09 11.67
C LYS A 620 21.13 -1.77 11.21
N LEU A 621 22.00 -1.34 12.11
CA LEU A 621 23.38 -0.96 11.78
C LEU A 621 24.28 -2.14 11.40
N VAL A 622 23.90 -3.36 11.78
CA VAL A 622 24.75 -4.55 11.68
C VAL A 622 24.06 -5.59 10.82
N ILE A 623 24.80 -6.14 9.86
CA ILE A 623 24.44 -7.39 9.19
C ILE A 623 25.27 -8.47 9.86
N LYS A 624 24.59 -9.40 10.54
CA LYS A 624 25.22 -10.60 11.11
C LYS A 624 25.45 -11.61 9.98
N GLY A 625 26.64 -12.17 9.94
CA GLY A 625 27.01 -13.29 9.07
C GLY A 625 27.21 -14.57 9.89
N PRO A 626 27.76 -15.62 9.25
CA PRO A 626 28.06 -16.90 9.89
C PRO A 626 29.25 -16.82 10.86
N ALA A 627 29.44 -17.86 11.67
CA ALA A 627 30.60 -17.98 12.54
C ALA A 627 31.88 -18.21 11.72
N GLU A 628 33.06 -17.87 12.26
CA GLU A 628 34.34 -18.08 11.56
C GLU A 628 34.59 -19.56 11.24
N THR A 629 34.04 -20.47 12.04
CA THR A 629 34.16 -21.92 11.87
C THR A 629 33.33 -22.48 10.71
N ASP A 630 32.34 -21.73 10.23
CA ASP A 630 31.41 -22.21 9.22
C ASP A 630 32.03 -22.08 7.82
N GLU A 631 31.76 -23.02 6.93
CA GLU A 631 32.24 -22.95 5.54
C GLU A 631 31.65 -21.73 4.79
N GLU A 632 30.46 -21.29 5.18
CA GLU A 632 29.79 -20.10 4.65
C GLU A 632 30.55 -18.79 4.95
N SER A 633 31.47 -18.79 5.92
CA SER A 633 32.32 -17.64 6.27
C SER A 633 33.20 -17.16 5.10
N LEU A 634 33.68 -18.10 4.28
CA LEU A 634 34.50 -17.81 3.11
C LEU A 634 33.68 -17.07 2.05
N GLN A 635 32.45 -17.55 1.80
CA GLN A 635 31.53 -16.91 0.85
C GLN A 635 31.14 -15.51 1.32
N PHE A 636 30.84 -15.35 2.62
CA PHE A 636 30.51 -14.05 3.21
C PHE A 636 31.67 -13.05 3.09
N ARG A 637 32.91 -13.48 3.39
CA ARG A 637 34.12 -12.66 3.24
C ARG A 637 34.37 -12.28 1.79
N ALA A 638 34.24 -13.22 0.85
CA ALA A 638 34.42 -12.93 -0.57
C ALA A 638 33.39 -11.89 -1.07
N PHE A 639 32.12 -12.08 -0.67
CA PHE A 639 31.01 -11.21 -1.05
C PHE A 639 31.20 -9.78 -0.53
N TRP A 640 31.49 -9.59 0.76
CA TRP A 640 31.58 -8.27 1.39
C TRP A 640 32.98 -7.63 1.31
N GLY A 641 34.03 -8.42 1.12
CA GLY A 641 35.42 -7.96 1.05
C GLY A 641 35.86 -7.19 2.28
N SER A 642 36.40 -5.98 2.06
CA SER A 642 36.93 -5.12 3.11
C SER A 642 35.89 -4.63 4.12
N LYS A 643 34.59 -4.78 3.83
CA LYS A 643 33.50 -4.48 4.78
C LYS A 643 33.22 -5.59 5.78
N SER A 644 33.68 -6.82 5.53
CA SER A 644 33.52 -7.93 6.48
C SER A 644 34.56 -7.82 7.59
N SER A 645 34.11 -7.95 8.84
CA SER A 645 34.97 -7.96 10.02
C SER A 645 34.42 -8.92 11.07
N LEU A 646 35.27 -9.48 11.93
CA LEU A 646 34.82 -10.26 13.08
C LEU A 646 34.33 -9.34 14.19
N ARG A 647 33.17 -9.66 14.77
CA ARG A 647 32.60 -8.90 15.88
C ARG A 647 32.10 -9.82 16.97
N ARG A 648 32.48 -9.50 18.21
CA ARG A 648 31.89 -10.09 19.42
C ARG A 648 30.59 -9.36 19.77
N PHE A 649 29.50 -10.11 19.94
CA PHE A 649 28.20 -9.61 20.37
C PHE A 649 28.00 -9.73 21.88
N LYS A 650 26.94 -9.11 22.41
CA LYS A 650 26.64 -9.10 23.86
C LYS A 650 26.36 -10.50 24.44
N ASP A 651 25.89 -11.42 23.59
CA ASP A 651 25.70 -12.83 23.90
C ASP A 651 27.01 -13.63 23.91
N GLY A 652 28.16 -12.99 23.65
CA GLY A 652 29.48 -13.63 23.59
C GLY A 652 29.82 -14.24 22.23
N SER A 653 28.86 -14.34 21.31
CA SER A 653 29.08 -14.90 19.98
C SER A 653 30.07 -14.05 19.17
N ILE A 654 30.97 -14.71 18.43
CA ILE A 654 31.92 -14.06 17.52
C ILE A 654 31.60 -14.54 16.12
N VAL A 655 31.04 -13.63 15.32
CA VAL A 655 30.63 -13.93 13.94
C VAL A 655 31.17 -12.88 12.98
N HIS A 656 31.22 -13.22 11.69
CA HIS A 656 31.45 -12.21 10.67
C HIS A 656 30.31 -11.20 10.69
N SER A 657 30.63 -9.94 10.44
CA SER A 657 29.66 -8.86 10.47
C SER A 657 30.06 -7.71 9.56
N VAL A 658 29.05 -7.04 9.02
CA VAL A 658 29.20 -5.76 8.32
C VAL A 658 28.51 -4.68 9.13
N VAL A 659 29.23 -3.60 9.41
CA VAL A 659 28.72 -2.45 10.19
C VAL A 659 28.55 -1.26 9.26
N TRP A 660 27.33 -0.72 9.25
CA TRP A 660 26.94 0.48 8.53
C TRP A 660 27.00 1.69 9.45
N VAL A 661 27.28 2.85 8.85
CA VAL A 661 27.15 4.15 9.51
C VAL A 661 25.80 4.73 9.10
N SER A 662 25.01 5.13 10.09
CA SER A 662 23.73 5.79 9.86
C SER A 662 23.92 7.22 9.33
N ASP A 663 23.07 7.60 8.39
CA ASP A 663 22.94 8.95 7.86
C ASP A 663 21.45 9.31 7.81
N HIS A 664 21.10 10.48 8.31
CA HIS A 664 19.73 10.99 8.25
C HIS A 664 19.23 11.19 6.81
N LYS A 665 20.13 11.50 5.86
CA LYS A 665 19.75 11.72 4.45
C LYS A 665 19.53 10.40 3.73
N LYS A 666 20.45 9.45 3.92
CA LYS A 666 20.52 8.24 3.12
C LYS A 666 20.24 6.99 3.96
N PRO A 667 19.15 6.26 3.67
CA PRO A 667 18.83 5.00 4.35
C PRO A 667 19.95 3.96 4.20
N ILE A 668 20.10 3.10 5.22
CA ILE A 668 21.14 2.04 5.23
C ILE A 668 20.95 1.07 4.07
N VAL A 669 19.69 0.74 3.72
CA VAL A 669 19.38 -0.15 2.59
C VAL A 669 19.96 0.38 1.28
N ILE A 670 19.86 1.70 1.02
CA ILE A 670 20.39 2.31 -0.20
C ILE A 670 21.92 2.31 -0.18
N SER A 671 22.54 2.60 0.97
CA SER A 671 24.00 2.55 1.12
C SER A 671 24.56 1.13 0.93
N ALA A 672 23.86 0.13 1.48
CA ALA A 672 24.20 -1.28 1.33
C ALA A 672 24.07 -1.74 -0.12
N MET A 673 22.94 -1.44 -0.75
CA MET A 673 22.69 -1.75 -2.15
C MET A 673 23.72 -1.08 -3.07
N GLU A 674 24.02 0.21 -2.88
CA GLU A 674 25.03 0.90 -3.69
C GLU A 674 26.41 0.23 -3.56
N TYR A 675 26.83 -0.15 -2.35
CA TYR A 675 28.08 -0.87 -2.15
C TYR A 675 28.10 -2.22 -2.88
N ILE A 676 27.02 -3.00 -2.75
CA ILE A 676 26.88 -4.30 -3.40
C ILE A 676 26.94 -4.16 -4.93
N LEU A 677 26.18 -3.22 -5.50
CA LEU A 677 26.15 -2.97 -6.94
C LEU A 677 27.52 -2.50 -7.43
N LYS A 678 28.18 -1.59 -6.72
CA LYS A 678 29.52 -1.10 -7.11
C LYS A 678 30.58 -2.19 -7.10
N ARG A 679 30.55 -3.06 -6.10
CA ARG A 679 31.52 -4.14 -5.93
C ARG A 679 31.33 -5.28 -6.93
N HIS A 680 30.10 -5.67 -7.22
CA HIS A 680 29.78 -6.88 -8.00
C HIS A 680 29.33 -6.62 -9.43
N LEU A 681 29.05 -5.36 -9.81
CA LEU A 681 28.74 -4.96 -11.19
C LEU A 681 29.82 -4.04 -11.76
N LYS A 682 29.96 -2.82 -11.22
CA LYS A 682 30.94 -1.82 -11.70
C LYS A 682 31.14 -0.71 -10.68
N GLU A 683 32.40 -0.34 -10.42
CA GLU A 683 32.76 0.63 -9.38
C GLU A 683 32.21 2.05 -9.61
N GLU A 684 32.15 2.48 -10.88
CA GLU A 684 31.71 3.82 -11.30
C GLU A 684 30.17 4.00 -11.39
N LEU A 685 29.39 3.06 -10.86
CA LEU A 685 27.94 3.06 -11.02
C LEU A 685 27.28 4.13 -10.14
N GLU A 686 26.64 5.13 -10.76
CA GLU A 686 25.89 6.17 -10.06
C GLU A 686 24.46 5.71 -9.76
N VAL A 687 24.13 5.64 -8.47
CA VAL A 687 22.83 5.22 -7.97
C VAL A 687 22.03 6.44 -7.51
N THR A 688 20.87 6.68 -8.13
CA THR A 688 19.99 7.80 -7.78
C THR A 688 18.70 7.31 -7.12
N SER A 689 18.25 8.03 -6.08
CA SER A 689 16.97 7.77 -5.41
C SER A 689 16.37 9.03 -4.80
N THR A 690 15.06 9.21 -4.97
CA THR A 690 14.29 10.37 -4.50
C THR A 690 14.15 10.43 -2.98
N ILE A 691 14.34 9.31 -2.27
CA ILE A 691 14.19 9.25 -0.80
C ILE A 691 15.13 10.23 -0.09
N THR A 692 16.32 10.43 -0.65
CA THR A 692 17.31 11.34 -0.07
C THR A 692 16.84 12.79 -0.04
N GLU A 693 15.97 13.18 -0.97
CA GLU A 693 15.37 14.52 -1.03
C GLU A 693 14.26 14.65 0.01
N PHE A 694 13.41 13.64 0.15
CA PHE A 694 12.36 13.61 1.18
C PHE A 694 12.93 13.65 2.60
N ASN A 695 14.00 12.89 2.86
CA ASN A 695 14.63 12.86 4.18
C ASN A 695 15.25 14.22 4.55
N LYS A 696 15.78 14.97 3.57
CA LYS A 696 16.31 16.33 3.79
C LYS A 696 15.24 17.35 4.19
N LEU A 697 13.97 17.10 3.86
CA LEU A 697 12.88 18.01 4.22
C LEU A 697 12.52 17.94 5.70
N LEU A 698 12.87 16.86 6.41
CA LEU A 698 12.63 16.78 7.84
C LEU A 698 13.60 17.68 8.61
N PRO A 699 13.12 18.57 9.51
CA PRO A 699 14.00 19.37 10.35
C PRO A 699 14.88 18.50 11.25
N LEU A 700 16.18 18.75 11.23
CA LEU A 700 17.13 18.03 12.09
C LEU A 700 17.16 18.64 13.49
N PRO A 701 17.07 17.82 14.55
CA PRO A 701 17.22 18.30 15.91
C PRO A 701 18.68 18.70 16.17
N ASN A 702 18.89 19.77 16.92
CA ASN A 702 20.21 20.20 17.39
C ASN A 702 20.67 19.34 18.58
N LEU A 703 20.89 18.05 18.32
CA LEU A 703 21.36 17.06 19.29
C LEU A 703 22.72 16.48 18.88
N PRO A 704 23.51 15.97 19.84
CA PRO A 704 24.76 15.26 19.53
C PRO A 704 24.52 14.14 18.52
N SER A 705 25.37 14.09 17.49
CA SER A 705 25.31 13.09 16.42
C SER A 705 23.99 13.03 15.64
N SER A 706 23.18 14.08 15.64
CA SER A 706 21.91 14.11 14.89
C SER A 706 22.08 13.77 13.40
N THR A 707 23.17 14.23 12.78
CA THR A 707 23.48 13.89 11.37
C THR A 707 23.76 12.41 11.14
N GLN A 708 24.19 11.70 12.19
CA GLN A 708 24.49 10.26 12.21
C GLN A 708 23.33 9.44 12.79
N GLN A 709 22.14 10.01 12.95
CA GLN A 709 20.95 9.26 13.37
C GLN A 709 20.10 8.89 12.16
N THR A 710 19.43 7.74 12.22
CA THR A 710 18.44 7.34 11.21
C THR A 710 17.16 8.15 11.39
N THR A 711 16.33 8.22 10.35
CA THR A 711 15.07 8.97 10.38
C THR A 711 14.03 8.39 11.34
N ILE A 712 14.15 7.09 11.68
CA ILE A 712 13.32 6.40 12.68
C ILE A 712 13.88 6.47 14.10
N SER A 713 14.98 7.21 14.33
CA SER A 713 15.60 7.35 15.65
C SER A 713 14.63 7.94 16.68
N THR A 714 14.48 7.24 17.81
CA THR A 714 13.62 7.65 18.93
C THR A 714 14.39 8.32 20.06
N VAL A 715 15.70 8.59 19.90
CA VAL A 715 16.58 9.08 20.98
C VAL A 715 16.03 10.34 21.66
N ALA A 716 15.61 11.33 20.86
CA ALA A 716 15.05 12.59 21.37
C ALA A 716 13.74 12.38 22.15
N THR A 717 12.84 11.54 21.65
CA THR A 717 11.58 11.26 22.35
C THR A 717 11.82 10.45 23.61
N ASN A 718 12.72 9.47 23.59
CA ASN A 718 13.06 8.67 24.76
C ASN A 718 13.66 9.52 25.89
N SER A 719 14.46 10.54 25.57
CA SER A 719 14.95 11.47 26.59
C SER A 719 13.85 12.34 27.20
N LEU A 720 12.84 12.75 26.41
CA LEU A 720 11.65 13.43 26.93
C LEU A 720 10.81 12.50 27.82
N VAL A 721 10.55 11.27 27.37
CA VAL A 721 9.78 10.26 28.13
C VAL A 721 10.47 9.95 29.46
N LYS A 722 11.79 9.82 29.46
CA LYS A 722 12.55 9.62 30.71
C LYS A 722 12.36 10.79 31.69
N SER A 723 12.44 12.03 31.22
CA SER A 723 12.20 13.22 32.07
C SER A 723 10.76 13.28 32.58
N TYR A 724 9.79 12.84 31.77
CA TYR A 724 8.40 12.64 32.19
C TYR A 724 8.29 11.56 33.29
N ASP A 725 8.93 10.40 33.13
CA ASP A 725 8.88 9.31 34.12
C ASP A 725 9.46 9.74 35.47
N ASP A 726 10.51 10.55 35.45
CA ASP A 726 11.13 11.07 36.66
C ASP A 726 10.23 12.11 37.36
N LEU A 727 9.59 13.01 36.59
CA LEU A 727 8.56 13.91 37.13
C LEU A 727 7.34 13.14 37.66
N HIS A 728 6.91 12.10 36.95
CA HIS A 728 5.78 11.24 37.35
C HIS A 728 6.04 10.58 38.71
N LYS A 729 7.23 10.01 38.92
CA LYS A 729 7.63 9.42 40.22
C LYS A 729 7.61 10.43 41.35
N ILE A 730 8.05 11.67 41.09
CA ILE A 730 8.02 12.76 42.08
C ILE A 730 6.58 13.07 42.44
N LEU A 731 5.71 13.32 41.45
CA LEU A 731 4.31 13.71 41.67
C LEU A 731 3.49 12.64 42.39
N ILE A 732 3.72 11.35 42.12
CA ILE A 732 3.02 10.25 42.82
C ILE A 732 3.44 10.13 44.28
N LYS A 733 4.70 10.42 44.60
CA LYS A 733 5.24 10.31 45.97
C LYS A 733 4.99 11.54 46.84
N MET A 734 4.42 12.61 46.28
CA MET A 734 4.15 13.84 47.01
C MET A 734 3.05 13.65 48.05
N GLU A 735 3.30 14.10 49.28
CA GLU A 735 2.29 14.19 50.32
C GLU A 735 1.39 15.40 50.07
N LEU A 736 0.17 15.14 49.60
CA LEU A 736 -0.87 16.13 49.34
C LEU A 736 -2.14 15.77 50.12
N PRO A 737 -3.07 16.73 50.35
CA PRO A 737 -4.34 16.43 51.02
C PRO A 737 -5.21 15.37 50.33
N LEU A 738 -4.99 15.14 49.03
CA LEU A 738 -5.51 14.02 48.26
C LEU A 738 -4.35 13.43 47.48
N ASN A 739 -4.23 12.11 47.46
CA ASN A 739 -3.16 11.44 46.73
C ASN A 739 -3.34 11.59 45.22
N VAL A 740 -2.22 11.74 44.50
CA VAL A 740 -2.22 11.72 43.04
C VAL A 740 -2.44 10.29 42.56
N LYS A 741 -3.57 10.04 41.92
CA LYS A 741 -3.95 8.73 41.37
C LYS A 741 -3.21 8.42 40.07
N SER A 742 -3.13 9.40 39.18
CA SER A 742 -2.45 9.22 37.89
C SER A 742 -1.99 10.54 37.29
N VAL A 743 -0.87 10.50 36.56
CA VAL A 743 -0.40 11.57 35.69
C VAL A 743 -0.35 10.99 34.28
N LEU A 744 -1.14 11.53 33.36
CA LEU A 744 -1.40 10.94 32.05
C LEU A 744 -0.89 11.86 30.93
N PRO A 745 -0.12 11.36 29.96
CA PRO A 745 0.40 12.17 28.86
C PRO A 745 -0.69 12.50 27.83
N ALA A 746 -0.69 13.75 27.34
CA ALA A 746 -1.68 14.23 26.36
C ALA A 746 -1.08 15.01 25.17
N SER A 747 0.26 15.14 25.09
CA SER A 747 0.95 15.93 24.06
C SER A 747 1.45 15.12 22.86
N ALA A 748 1.64 15.80 21.73
CA ALA A 748 2.27 15.23 20.52
C ALA A 748 3.73 14.79 20.75
N GLY A 749 4.46 15.47 21.63
CA GLY A 749 5.85 15.12 21.99
C GLY A 749 5.96 13.74 22.63
N LEU A 750 5.03 13.41 23.54
CA LEU A 750 5.02 12.16 24.31
C LEU A 750 4.46 10.95 23.52
N ARG A 751 3.84 11.19 22.37
CA ARG A 751 3.44 10.15 21.40
C ARG A 751 4.27 10.14 20.11
N SER A 752 5.43 10.79 20.11
CA SER A 752 6.36 10.83 18.98
C SER A 752 5.81 11.42 17.67
N THR A 753 4.82 12.32 17.72
CA THR A 753 4.20 12.95 16.52
C THR A 753 4.47 14.45 16.40
N SER A 754 5.26 15.04 17.30
CA SER A 754 5.68 16.45 17.23
C SER A 754 6.50 16.71 15.96
N LEU A 755 6.18 17.78 15.21
CA LEU A 755 6.88 18.14 13.97
C LEU A 755 8.38 18.28 14.22
N LEU A 756 8.72 19.10 15.22
CA LEU A 756 10.07 19.24 15.74
C LEU A 756 10.32 18.17 16.79
N GLN A 757 11.44 17.46 16.66
CA GLN A 757 11.87 16.54 17.72
C GLN A 757 12.19 17.34 18.99
N PRO A 758 11.84 16.83 20.18
CA PRO A 758 12.06 17.55 21.43
C PRO A 758 13.57 17.67 21.69
N VAL A 759 14.04 18.90 21.84
CA VAL A 759 15.44 19.22 22.17
C VAL A 759 15.46 19.93 23.53
N PRO A 760 16.37 19.56 24.44
CA PRO A 760 16.57 20.26 25.71
C PRO A 760 16.68 21.78 25.54
N PHE A 761 16.10 22.52 26.47
CA PHE A 761 16.14 23.98 26.61
C PHE A 761 15.60 24.76 25.39
N SER A 762 14.89 24.10 24.47
CA SER A 762 14.38 24.71 23.23
C SER A 762 13.03 25.38 23.43
N VAL A 763 13.01 26.42 24.25
CA VAL A 763 11.80 27.13 24.71
C VAL A 763 11.04 27.85 23.58
N SER A 764 11.69 28.15 22.45
CA SER A 764 11.03 28.79 21.30
C SER A 764 10.19 27.81 20.47
N SER A 765 10.25 26.50 20.74
CA SER A 765 9.41 25.53 20.06
C SER A 765 7.94 25.68 20.50
N PRO A 766 6.97 25.77 19.57
CA PRO A 766 5.54 25.80 19.91
C PRO A 766 5.09 24.60 20.76
N ASP A 767 5.75 23.45 20.60
CA ASP A 767 5.42 22.21 21.32
C ASP A 767 6.35 21.95 22.51
N PHE A 768 7.07 22.97 23.00
CA PHE A 768 7.99 22.84 24.13
C PHE A 768 7.29 22.37 25.42
N PHE A 769 6.11 22.93 25.73
CA PHE A 769 5.31 22.54 26.89
C PHE A 769 4.44 21.33 26.57
N ASN A 770 4.79 20.18 27.14
CA ASN A 770 4.06 18.94 26.98
C ASN A 770 2.89 18.88 27.97
N GLU A 771 1.66 18.82 27.45
CA GLU A 771 0.43 18.70 28.27
C GLU A 771 0.36 17.35 29.01
N LEU A 772 0.13 17.42 30.32
CA LEU A 772 -0.11 16.31 31.24
C LEU A 772 -1.43 16.50 31.98
N VAL A 773 -2.23 15.44 32.07
CA VAL A 773 -3.49 15.42 32.82
C VAL A 773 -3.28 14.66 34.13
N VAL A 774 -3.45 15.37 35.25
CA VAL A 774 -3.34 14.85 36.61
C VAL A 774 -4.73 14.52 37.14
N GLN A 775 -4.87 13.33 37.71
CA GLN A 775 -6.07 12.91 38.44
C GLN A 775 -5.70 12.60 39.88
N PHE A 776 -6.51 13.10 40.80
CA PHE A 776 -6.43 12.75 42.22
C PHE A 776 -7.30 11.52 42.51
N GLU A 777 -7.19 10.97 43.71
CA GLU A 777 -8.18 10.02 44.22
C GLU A 777 -9.59 10.64 44.27
N SER A 778 -10.60 9.77 44.16
CA SER A 778 -12.00 10.23 44.16
C SER A 778 -12.36 10.86 45.51
N SER A 779 -13.06 11.98 45.48
CA SER A 779 -13.45 12.70 46.69
C SER A 779 -14.85 13.25 46.59
N VAL A 780 -15.65 13.03 47.64
CA VAL A 780 -16.99 13.62 47.74
C VAL A 780 -16.95 15.13 48.05
N LYS A 781 -15.77 15.68 48.40
CA LYS A 781 -15.59 17.08 48.80
C LYS A 781 -15.34 18.03 47.62
N TRP A 782 -15.31 17.53 46.38
CA TRP A 782 -15.18 18.39 45.21
C TRP A 782 -16.39 19.34 45.09
N PRO A 783 -16.19 20.64 44.84
CA PRO A 783 -17.28 21.57 44.64
C PRO A 783 -18.20 21.19 43.48
N ASP A 784 -19.50 21.47 43.62
CA ASP A 784 -20.52 21.18 42.60
C ASP A 784 -20.83 22.40 41.72
N GLU A 785 -19.87 23.32 41.59
CA GLU A 785 -19.91 24.51 40.74
C GLU A 785 -18.57 24.67 40.01
N ILE A 786 -18.59 24.97 38.71
CA ILE A 786 -17.38 24.93 37.86
C ILE A 786 -16.30 25.94 38.27
N SER A 787 -16.66 27.17 38.64
CA SER A 787 -15.69 28.20 39.08
C SER A 787 -15.02 27.79 40.39
N ALA A 788 -15.81 27.33 41.37
CA ALA A 788 -15.30 26.84 42.63
C ALA A 788 -14.40 25.61 42.43
N LEU A 789 -14.80 24.68 41.54
CA LEU A 789 -14.01 23.49 41.21
C LEU A 789 -12.63 23.87 40.64
N GLU A 790 -12.57 24.77 39.66
CA GLU A 790 -11.30 25.24 39.08
C GLU A 790 -10.40 25.97 40.09
N LYS A 791 -10.99 26.72 41.02
CA LYS A 791 -10.24 27.36 42.12
C LYS A 791 -9.65 26.34 43.09
N VAL A 792 -10.40 25.28 43.44
CA VAL A 792 -9.87 24.21 44.28
C VAL A 792 -8.76 23.44 43.55
N LYS A 793 -8.93 23.13 42.26
CA LYS A 793 -7.84 22.55 41.44
C LYS A 793 -6.59 23.44 41.44
N THR A 794 -6.78 24.75 41.31
CA THR A 794 -5.69 25.73 41.38
C THR A 794 -5.00 25.70 42.74
N ALA A 795 -5.74 25.53 43.84
CA ALA A 795 -5.15 25.37 45.18
C ALA A 795 -4.27 24.12 45.28
N PHE A 796 -4.70 22.98 44.69
CA PHE A 796 -3.85 21.79 44.59
C PHE A 796 -2.59 22.03 43.76
N LEU A 797 -2.71 22.73 42.61
CA LEU A 797 -1.56 23.08 41.77
C LEU A 797 -0.58 24.02 42.49
N LEU A 798 -1.07 24.97 43.29
CA LEU A 798 -0.24 25.84 44.12
C LEU A 798 0.50 25.05 45.21
N LYS A 799 -0.15 24.05 45.80
CA LYS A 799 0.51 23.16 46.76
C LYS A 799 1.61 22.33 46.11
N ILE A 800 1.35 21.77 44.92
CA ILE A 800 2.36 21.06 44.12
C ILE A 800 3.53 21.98 43.78
N HIS A 801 3.25 23.23 43.36
CA HIS A 801 4.29 24.23 43.11
C HIS A 801 5.17 24.49 44.33
N GLU A 802 4.56 24.70 45.51
CA GLU A 802 5.26 24.93 46.77
C GLU A 802 6.16 23.75 47.15
N THR A 803 5.64 22.52 47.05
CA THR A 803 6.39 21.30 47.36
C THR A 803 7.54 21.07 46.36
N LEU A 804 7.29 21.21 45.06
CA LEU A 804 8.32 21.11 44.02
C LEU A 804 9.46 22.11 44.26
N ALA A 805 9.14 23.36 44.59
CA ALA A 805 10.12 24.41 44.83
C ALA A 805 10.96 24.20 46.10
N LYS A 806 10.40 23.52 47.11
CA LYS A 806 11.07 23.23 48.39
C LYS A 806 11.95 21.98 48.33
N GLU A 807 11.45 20.91 47.72
CA GLU A 807 12.03 19.58 47.82
C GLU A 807 12.90 19.20 46.61
N THR A 808 12.80 19.94 45.50
CA THR A 808 13.46 19.57 44.24
C THR A 808 14.11 20.76 43.54
N VAL A 809 14.89 20.46 42.49
CA VAL A 809 15.54 21.48 41.63
C VAL A 809 14.61 21.99 40.51
N TYR A 810 13.39 21.46 40.41
CA TYR A 810 12.44 21.81 39.37
C TYR A 810 11.95 23.24 39.55
N LYS A 811 11.89 24.00 38.45
CA LYS A 811 11.28 25.33 38.44
C LYS A 811 9.85 25.21 37.96
N SER A 812 8.92 25.92 38.57
CA SER A 812 7.53 25.89 38.12
C SER A 812 6.84 27.22 38.36
N TYR A 813 5.76 27.48 37.60
CA TYR A 813 4.93 28.67 37.75
C TYR A 813 3.51 28.38 37.26
N VAL A 814 2.51 29.03 37.86
CA VAL A 814 1.10 28.87 37.50
C VAL A 814 0.72 29.91 36.45
N VAL A 815 -0.04 29.47 35.44
CA VAL A 815 -0.54 30.32 34.35
C VAL A 815 -2.05 30.11 34.22
N GLN A 816 -2.79 31.22 34.08
CA GLN A 816 -4.21 31.19 33.74
C GLN A 816 -4.38 30.85 32.25
N ASP A 817 -5.23 29.89 31.98
CA ASP A 817 -5.45 29.33 30.65
C ASP A 817 -6.83 29.73 30.13
N GLN A 818 -6.89 30.94 29.56
CA GLN A 818 -8.15 31.53 29.08
C GLN A 818 -8.56 31.05 27.68
N GLU A 819 -7.71 30.29 27.00
CA GLU A 819 -7.83 30.02 25.56
C GLU A 819 -8.29 28.59 25.24
N SER A 820 -8.04 27.60 26.10
CA SER A 820 -8.29 26.19 25.73
C SER A 820 -9.76 25.80 25.73
N ILE A 821 -10.53 26.27 26.72
CA ILE A 821 -11.96 26.00 26.86
C ILE A 821 -12.70 27.35 26.87
N PRO A 822 -13.52 27.62 25.85
CA PRO A 822 -14.28 28.87 25.79
C PRO A 822 -15.19 29.05 27.01
N TYR A 823 -15.26 30.28 27.53
CA TYR A 823 -16.11 30.71 28.65
C TYR A 823 -15.77 30.14 30.03
N ASN A 824 -14.75 29.29 30.17
CA ASN A 824 -14.19 28.90 31.46
C ASN A 824 -12.89 29.67 31.71
N PHE A 825 -12.99 30.78 32.44
CA PHE A 825 -11.86 31.70 32.66
C PHE A 825 -11.00 31.36 33.89
N ASP A 826 -11.46 30.44 34.74
CA ASP A 826 -10.81 30.11 36.03
C ASP A 826 -9.79 28.96 35.91
N ILE A 827 -9.66 28.34 34.72
CA ILE A 827 -8.72 27.24 34.49
C ILE A 827 -7.29 27.75 34.68
N CYS A 828 -6.56 27.12 35.59
CA CYS A 828 -5.14 27.36 35.79
C CYS A 828 -4.34 26.09 35.48
N THR A 829 -3.12 26.28 34.99
CA THR A 829 -2.18 25.19 34.70
C THR A 829 -0.84 25.45 35.37
N LEU A 830 -0.18 24.39 35.81
CA LEU A 830 1.16 24.47 36.37
C LEU A 830 2.19 24.13 35.29
N ASN A 831 2.99 25.11 34.88
CA ASN A 831 4.12 24.91 33.98
C ASN A 831 5.34 24.52 34.81
N VAL A 832 5.93 23.36 34.50
CA VAL A 832 7.11 22.79 35.15
C VAL A 832 8.25 22.73 34.16
N LEU A 833 9.44 23.13 34.60
CA LEU A 833 10.68 23.10 33.86
C LEU A 833 11.63 22.14 34.55
N THR A 834 12.01 21.10 33.82
CA THR A 834 12.87 20.04 34.36
C THR A 834 14.33 20.43 34.28
N PRO A 835 15.20 19.91 35.16
CA PRO A 835 16.64 20.16 35.07
C PRO A 835 17.25 19.61 33.78
N GLU A 836 16.64 18.59 33.16
CA GLU A 836 17.10 18.05 31.87
C GLU A 836 16.77 18.97 30.68
N GLY A 837 16.01 20.04 30.88
CA GLY A 837 15.71 21.03 29.84
C GLY A 837 14.33 20.88 29.17
N TYR A 838 13.39 20.12 29.74
CA TYR A 838 12.05 19.92 29.16
C TYR A 838 10.96 20.69 29.92
N GLY A 839 9.89 21.06 29.20
CA GLY A 839 8.71 21.73 29.75
C GLY A 839 7.49 20.81 29.81
N PHE A 840 6.79 20.83 30.94
CA PHE A 840 5.52 20.13 31.16
C PHE A 840 4.43 21.10 31.62
N LYS A 841 3.21 20.96 31.12
CA LYS A 841 2.03 21.76 31.51
C LYS A 841 1.01 20.83 32.16
N LEU A 842 0.84 20.94 33.48
CA LEU A 842 -0.07 20.09 34.24
C LEU A 842 -1.46 20.73 34.33
N ARG A 843 -2.48 19.92 34.06
CA ARG A 843 -3.90 20.23 34.22
C ARG A 843 -4.55 19.20 35.13
N VAL A 844 -5.53 19.61 35.93
CA VAL A 844 -6.26 18.69 36.82
C VAL A 844 -7.59 18.28 36.21
N LEU A 845 -7.85 16.97 36.19
CA LEU A 845 -9.11 16.36 35.82
C LEU A 845 -9.71 15.63 37.03
N THR A 846 -10.99 15.85 37.29
CA THR A 846 -11.75 15.19 38.36
C THR A 846 -12.98 14.49 37.80
N GLU A 847 -13.56 13.60 38.58
CA GLU A 847 -14.83 12.92 38.28
C GLU A 847 -16.03 13.88 38.20
N ARG A 848 -15.93 15.10 38.75
CA ARG A 848 -17.00 16.10 38.74
C ARG A 848 -17.04 16.93 37.46
N ASP A 849 -15.91 17.08 36.77
CA ASP A 849 -15.79 17.93 35.59
C ASP A 849 -16.84 17.60 34.53
N GLU A 850 -16.85 16.35 34.05
CA GLU A 850 -17.76 15.92 32.99
C GLU A 850 -19.22 16.06 33.40
N VAL A 851 -19.55 15.71 34.66
CA VAL A 851 -20.91 15.85 35.20
C VAL A 851 -21.37 17.30 35.16
N LEU A 852 -20.52 18.27 35.50
CA LEU A 852 -20.87 19.68 35.50
C LEU A 852 -21.07 20.23 34.08
N TYR A 853 -20.24 19.83 33.12
CA TYR A 853 -20.45 20.20 31.71
C TYR A 853 -21.72 19.59 31.12
N LEU A 854 -22.01 18.32 31.42
CA LEU A 854 -23.26 17.66 30.97
C LEU A 854 -24.50 18.32 31.60
N ARG A 855 -24.45 18.63 32.90
CA ARG A 855 -25.50 19.38 33.59
C ARG A 855 -25.71 20.77 32.98
N ALA A 856 -24.63 21.45 32.58
CA ALA A 856 -24.73 22.74 31.89
C ALA A 856 -25.43 22.61 30.52
N ILE A 857 -25.24 21.50 29.79
CA ILE A 857 -25.96 21.22 28.54
C ILE A 857 -27.45 20.99 28.83
N GLU A 858 -27.78 20.18 29.83
CA GLU A 858 -29.17 19.88 30.21
C GLU A 858 -29.94 21.13 30.67
N ASN A 859 -29.29 22.00 31.45
CA ASN A 859 -29.87 23.23 31.96
C ASN A 859 -29.90 24.38 30.93
N SER A 860 -29.24 24.22 29.78
CA SER A 860 -29.17 25.28 28.76
C SER A 860 -30.48 25.43 27.97
N SER A 861 -30.79 26.67 27.58
CA SER A 861 -31.91 26.93 26.66
C SER A 861 -31.62 26.34 25.27
N LYS A 862 -32.67 26.02 24.51
CA LYS A 862 -32.54 25.44 23.15
C LYS A 862 -31.63 26.26 22.22
N GLU A 863 -31.63 27.58 22.36
CA GLU A 863 -30.80 28.51 21.57
C GLU A 863 -29.30 28.42 21.94
N LYS A 864 -29.00 28.21 23.23
CA LYS A 864 -27.61 28.15 23.73
C LYS A 864 -27.03 26.74 23.72
N ARG A 865 -27.87 25.71 23.64
CA ARG A 865 -27.48 24.30 23.72
C ARG A 865 -26.35 23.93 22.76
N VAL A 866 -26.43 24.37 21.50
CA VAL A 866 -25.38 24.09 20.49
C VAL A 866 -24.03 24.70 20.88
N ALA A 867 -24.05 25.91 21.46
CA ALA A 867 -22.83 26.56 21.93
C ALA A 867 -22.25 25.83 23.15
N VAL A 868 -23.08 25.41 24.11
CA VAL A 868 -22.64 24.66 25.30
C VAL A 868 -22.12 23.26 24.93
N GLU A 869 -22.76 22.56 24.00
CA GLU A 869 -22.27 21.30 23.45
C GLU A 869 -20.89 21.47 22.82
N SER A 870 -20.66 22.57 22.07
CA SER A 870 -19.34 22.85 21.49
C SER A 870 -18.24 23.09 22.54
N ILE A 871 -18.59 23.66 23.70
CA ILE A 871 -17.67 23.86 24.82
C ILE A 871 -17.31 22.51 25.45
N TYR A 872 -18.31 21.64 25.70
CA TYR A 872 -18.06 20.29 26.19
C TYR A 872 -17.19 19.48 25.22
N PHE A 873 -17.38 19.60 23.90
CA PHE A 873 -16.50 18.96 22.93
C PHE A 873 -15.05 19.43 23.07
N LYS A 874 -14.80 20.72 23.31
CA LYS A 874 -13.45 21.25 23.54
C LYS A 874 -12.84 20.73 24.85
N PHE A 875 -13.64 20.63 25.91
CA PHE A 875 -13.24 19.99 27.15
C PHE A 875 -12.86 18.52 26.92
N ASN A 876 -13.73 17.74 26.25
CA ASN A 876 -13.49 16.33 25.97
C ASN A 876 -12.22 16.14 25.11
N GLN A 877 -12.05 16.93 24.04
CA GLN A 877 -10.84 16.92 23.21
C GLN A 877 -9.56 17.06 24.07
N LYS A 878 -9.54 18.06 24.97
CA LYS A 878 -8.34 18.41 25.73
C LYS A 878 -8.04 17.51 26.94
N TYR A 879 -9.06 16.97 27.60
CA TYR A 879 -8.89 16.24 28.85
C TYR A 879 -8.99 14.72 28.67
N LEU A 880 -10.09 14.22 28.09
CA LEU A 880 -10.37 12.78 27.98
C LEU A 880 -9.84 12.20 26.67
N GLY A 881 -10.20 12.84 25.55
CA GLY A 881 -9.86 12.42 24.20
C GLY A 881 -8.35 12.39 23.96
N ALA A 882 -7.62 13.44 24.34
CA ALA A 882 -6.17 13.53 24.14
C ALA A 882 -5.38 12.43 24.87
N VAL A 883 -5.80 12.06 26.09
CA VAL A 883 -5.17 10.97 26.86
C VAL A 883 -5.39 9.62 26.18
N SER A 884 -6.64 9.33 25.81
CA SER A 884 -6.98 8.09 25.11
C SER A 884 -6.24 8.01 23.77
N HIS A 885 -6.25 9.10 22.98
CA HIS A 885 -5.55 9.18 21.70
C HIS A 885 -4.04 8.94 21.84
N THR A 886 -3.39 9.62 22.80
CA THR A 886 -1.95 9.48 23.06
C THR A 886 -1.58 8.02 23.34
N ARG A 887 -2.34 7.33 24.19
CA ARG A 887 -2.11 5.90 24.49
C ARG A 887 -2.13 5.01 23.25
N HIS A 888 -3.11 5.18 22.38
CA HIS A 888 -3.25 4.33 21.18
C HIS A 888 -2.20 4.68 20.12
N ILE A 889 -1.95 5.97 19.88
CA ILE A 889 -0.94 6.40 18.91
C ILE A 889 0.46 5.94 19.32
N THR A 890 0.84 6.06 20.59
CA THR A 890 2.15 5.55 21.07
C THR A 890 2.27 4.04 20.82
N SER A 891 1.20 3.27 21.09
CA SER A 891 1.17 1.84 20.82
C SER A 891 1.35 1.51 19.33
N LEU A 892 0.69 2.27 18.45
CA LEU A 892 0.78 2.10 17.00
C LEU A 892 2.09 2.61 16.41
N SER A 893 2.70 3.66 16.96
CA SER A 893 3.99 4.17 16.49
C SER A 893 5.13 3.17 16.76
N HIS A 894 5.03 2.37 17.83
CA HIS A 894 5.97 1.27 18.06
C HIS A 894 5.82 0.14 17.03
N ARG A 895 4.59 -0.14 16.58
CA ARG A 895 4.32 -1.12 15.53
C ARG A 895 4.77 -0.61 14.15
N PHE A 896 4.40 0.62 13.83
CA PHE A 896 4.70 1.26 12.55
C PHE A 896 5.82 2.28 12.72
N GLN A 897 7.07 1.83 12.65
CA GLN A 897 8.26 2.66 12.91
C GLN A 897 8.36 3.89 12.00
N PHE A 898 7.87 3.80 10.75
CA PHE A 898 7.84 4.91 9.80
C PHE A 898 6.64 5.87 9.99
N PHE A 899 5.68 5.58 10.86
CA PHE A 899 4.53 6.46 11.10
C PHE A 899 4.96 7.81 11.65
N SER A 900 5.79 7.82 12.72
CA SER A 900 6.29 9.04 13.37
C SER A 900 6.97 10.00 12.38
N PRO A 901 8.00 9.62 11.60
CA PRO A 901 8.61 10.54 10.66
C PRO A 901 7.67 10.92 9.49
N THR A 902 6.76 10.04 9.08
CA THR A 902 5.77 10.34 8.03
C THR A 902 4.76 11.40 8.47
N VAL A 903 4.19 11.28 9.67
CA VAL A 903 3.23 12.27 10.19
C VAL A 903 3.93 13.61 10.44
N ARG A 904 5.20 13.61 10.84
CA ARG A 904 6.01 14.83 10.96
C ARG A 904 6.20 15.52 9.62
N LEU A 905 6.52 14.77 8.57
CA LEU A 905 6.61 15.32 7.22
C LEU A 905 5.26 15.84 6.72
N PHE A 906 4.17 15.15 7.03
CA PHE A 906 2.83 15.59 6.67
C PHE A 906 2.43 16.88 7.41
N LYS A 907 2.73 17.00 8.71
CA LYS A 907 2.57 18.25 9.47
C LYS A 907 3.42 19.36 8.87
N LYS A 908 4.67 19.10 8.48
CA LYS A 908 5.50 20.08 7.76
C LYS A 908 4.85 20.53 6.45
N TRP A 909 4.35 19.60 5.64
CA TRP A 909 3.67 19.94 4.40
C TRP A 909 2.42 20.81 4.64
N LEU A 910 1.62 20.49 5.66
CA LEU A 910 0.48 21.31 6.06
C LEU A 910 0.91 22.70 6.55
N ASP A 911 2.02 22.79 7.27
CA ASP A 911 2.55 24.07 7.76
C ASP A 911 3.06 24.93 6.60
N ASP A 912 3.81 24.34 5.67
CA ASP A 912 4.31 24.99 4.45
C ASP A 912 3.16 25.51 3.56
N GLN A 913 2.01 24.82 3.58
CA GLN A 913 0.78 25.20 2.86
C GLN A 913 -0.16 26.10 3.69
N LEU A 914 0.26 26.57 4.88
CA LEU A 914 -0.49 27.45 5.78
C LEU A 914 -1.82 26.84 6.29
N LEU A 915 -1.87 25.52 6.41
CA LEU A 915 -3.07 24.77 6.80
C LEU A 915 -3.02 24.22 8.22
N LEU A 916 -1.83 23.98 8.78
CA LEU A 916 -1.68 23.28 10.06
C LEU A 916 -2.36 24.01 11.23
N SER A 917 -2.42 25.34 11.22
CA SER A 917 -3.09 26.15 12.26
C SER A 917 -4.61 25.95 12.33
N HIS A 918 -5.23 25.41 11.30
CA HIS A 918 -6.68 25.15 11.24
C HIS A 918 -7.08 23.73 11.64
N PHE A 919 -6.11 22.84 11.79
CA PHE A 919 -6.33 21.43 12.07
C PHE A 919 -5.73 21.03 13.41
N ASN A 920 -6.48 20.26 14.20
CA ASN A 920 -5.94 19.66 15.42
C ASN A 920 -4.88 18.61 15.04
N ASP A 921 -3.83 18.50 15.84
CA ASP A 921 -2.77 17.50 15.66
C ASP A 921 -3.32 16.08 15.57
N GLU A 922 -4.33 15.75 16.39
CA GLU A 922 -4.97 14.43 16.42
C GLU A 922 -5.72 14.13 15.12
N LEU A 923 -6.37 15.15 14.51
CA LEU A 923 -7.04 14.99 13.21
C LEU A 923 -6.02 14.66 12.12
N VAL A 924 -4.91 15.39 12.11
CA VAL A 924 -3.79 15.19 11.17
C VAL A 924 -3.17 13.81 11.34
N GLU A 925 -2.97 13.37 12.58
CA GLU A 925 -2.43 12.05 12.92
C GLU A 925 -3.35 10.91 12.45
N LEU A 926 -4.67 11.03 12.67
CA LEU A 926 -5.63 10.00 12.23
C LEU A 926 -5.71 9.90 10.70
N ILE A 927 -5.65 11.03 9.98
CA ILE A 927 -5.56 11.03 8.52
C ILE A 927 -4.25 10.35 8.07
N ALA A 928 -3.13 10.71 8.69
CA ALA A 928 -1.82 10.15 8.35
C ALA A 928 -1.70 8.65 8.67
N LEU A 929 -2.51 8.16 9.60
CA LEU A 929 -2.52 6.77 10.04
C LEU A 929 -3.31 5.84 9.08
N GLN A 930 -4.21 6.39 8.26
CA GLN A 930 -5.04 5.61 7.34
C GLN A 930 -4.19 4.67 6.45
N PRO A 931 -3.10 5.11 5.79
CA PRO A 931 -2.32 4.23 4.92
C PRO A 931 -1.53 3.14 5.65
N PHE A 932 -1.33 3.27 6.97
CA PHE A 932 -0.63 2.27 7.78
C PHE A 932 -1.59 1.17 8.27
N LEU A 933 -2.79 1.56 8.68
CA LEU A 933 -3.81 0.62 9.18
C LEU A 933 -4.54 -0.10 8.05
N ASP A 934 -4.85 0.62 6.98
CA ASP A 934 -5.59 0.11 5.83
C ASP A 934 -4.85 0.47 4.53
N PRO A 935 -3.68 -0.16 4.26
CA PRO A 935 -2.89 0.09 3.07
C PRO A 935 -3.59 -0.37 1.77
N SER A 936 -4.78 -0.98 1.86
CA SER A 936 -5.57 -1.48 0.73
C SER A 936 -4.80 -2.51 -0.11
N GLN A 937 -4.56 -2.26 -1.40
CA GLN A 937 -3.73 -3.12 -2.25
C GLN A 937 -2.22 -2.99 -1.99
N TYR A 938 -1.79 -1.90 -1.34
CA TYR A 938 -0.38 -1.59 -1.14
C TYR A 938 0.16 -2.21 0.16
N GLU A 939 1.45 -2.01 0.43
CA GLU A 939 2.05 -2.33 1.74
C GLU A 939 1.80 -1.27 2.80
N ALA A 940 1.94 -1.66 4.07
CA ALA A 940 2.16 -0.67 5.12
C ALA A 940 3.47 0.10 4.77
N PRO A 941 3.48 1.45 4.83
CA PRO A 941 4.64 2.22 4.40
C PRO A 941 5.94 1.85 5.13
N GLY A 942 6.94 1.40 4.36
CA GLY A 942 8.30 1.13 4.80
C GLY A 942 9.28 2.29 4.53
N SER A 943 8.77 3.44 4.10
CA SER A 943 9.55 4.67 3.94
C SER A 943 8.71 5.93 4.15
N ILE A 944 9.39 7.04 4.48
CA ILE A 944 8.75 8.36 4.66
C ILE A 944 8.10 8.83 3.36
N GLN A 945 8.81 8.67 2.24
CA GLN A 945 8.31 9.03 0.90
C GLN A 945 7.03 8.26 0.59
N ASN A 946 7.03 6.93 0.75
CA ASN A 946 5.87 6.10 0.43
C ASN A 946 4.66 6.44 1.30
N GLY A 947 4.88 6.64 2.60
CA GLY A 947 3.83 7.04 3.53
C GLY A 947 3.20 8.39 3.16
N PHE A 948 4.03 9.40 2.93
CA PHE A 948 3.57 10.75 2.53
C PHE A 948 2.81 10.72 1.20
N MET A 949 3.32 9.99 0.21
CA MET A 949 2.68 9.83 -1.09
C MET A 949 1.31 9.14 -0.99
N LYS A 950 1.17 8.13 -0.13
CA LYS A 950 -0.13 7.48 0.12
C LYS A 950 -1.12 8.39 0.83
N ILE A 951 -0.68 9.22 1.78
CA ILE A 951 -1.54 10.22 2.44
C ILE A 951 -2.10 11.20 1.39
N LEU A 952 -1.25 11.75 0.52
CA LEU A 952 -1.70 12.65 -0.55
C LEU A 952 -2.63 11.95 -1.55
N SER A 953 -2.32 10.71 -1.92
CA SER A 953 -3.17 9.90 -2.79
C SER A 953 -4.55 9.69 -2.17
N PHE A 954 -4.62 9.30 -0.90
CA PHE A 954 -5.86 9.13 -0.13
C PHE A 954 -6.66 10.44 -0.07
N LEU A 955 -6.03 11.56 0.33
CA LEU A 955 -6.71 12.86 0.39
C LEU A 955 -7.21 13.35 -0.97
N SER A 956 -6.53 12.99 -2.05
CA SER A 956 -6.93 13.38 -3.41
C SER A 956 -8.18 12.64 -3.90
N SER A 957 -8.35 11.38 -3.48
CA SER A 957 -9.47 10.52 -3.89
C SER A 957 -10.62 10.50 -2.87
N TRP A 958 -10.38 10.90 -1.62
CA TRP A 958 -11.39 10.84 -0.57
C TRP A 958 -12.51 11.84 -0.79
N ASN A 959 -13.72 11.32 -1.07
CA ASN A 959 -14.94 12.10 -1.07
C ASN A 959 -15.54 12.13 0.35
N TRP A 960 -15.02 13.02 1.20
CA TRP A 960 -15.47 13.15 2.59
C TRP A 960 -16.97 13.49 2.74
N LYS A 961 -17.66 13.93 1.67
CA LYS A 961 -19.11 14.15 1.68
C LYS A 961 -19.89 12.84 1.72
N GLU A 962 -19.46 11.84 0.96
CA GLU A 962 -20.17 10.57 0.77
C GLU A 962 -19.60 9.44 1.64
N ASP A 963 -18.30 9.48 1.92
CA ASP A 963 -17.59 8.39 2.60
C ASP A 963 -17.00 8.82 3.94
N PRO A 964 -17.34 8.12 5.05
CA PRO A 964 -16.66 8.30 6.33
C PRO A 964 -15.30 7.60 6.33
N LEU A 965 -14.35 8.12 7.12
CA LEU A 965 -13.12 7.40 7.45
C LEU A 965 -13.33 6.63 8.76
N ILE A 966 -13.28 5.30 8.71
CA ILE A 966 -13.42 4.43 9.87
C ILE A 966 -12.11 3.66 10.07
N LEU A 967 -11.46 3.90 11.22
CA LEU A 967 -10.15 3.37 11.57
C LEU A 967 -10.27 2.32 12.68
N ASP A 968 -9.69 1.14 12.44
CA ASP A 968 -9.48 0.14 13.49
C ASP A 968 -8.13 0.37 14.15
N LEU A 969 -8.15 0.89 15.38
CA LEU A 969 -6.94 1.24 16.14
C LEU A 969 -6.40 0.05 16.97
N ALA A 970 -6.94 -1.16 16.79
CA ALA A 970 -6.49 -2.34 17.51
C ALA A 970 -5.09 -2.81 17.10
N LYS A 971 -4.37 -3.45 18.04
CA LYS A 971 -3.15 -4.21 17.73
C LYS A 971 -3.57 -5.49 17.01
N ASN A 972 -3.14 -5.69 15.76
CA ASN A 972 -3.13 -7.04 15.21
C ASN A 972 -1.95 -7.77 15.86
N GLN A 973 -2.23 -8.73 16.74
CA GLN A 973 -1.34 -9.86 16.87
C GLN A 973 -1.48 -10.67 15.56
N ASP A 974 -0.40 -10.71 14.79
CA ASP A 974 -0.20 -11.77 13.82
C ASP A 974 0.03 -13.03 14.66
N GLU A 975 -1.00 -13.87 14.85
CA GLU A 975 -0.92 -15.31 15.16
C GLU A 975 -2.31 -15.88 15.42
N GLU A 976 -2.63 -16.90 14.61
CA GLU A 976 -3.64 -17.97 14.75
C GLU A 976 -5.08 -17.63 15.17
N GLU A 977 -6.00 -17.96 14.25
CA GLU A 977 -7.46 -17.95 14.42
C GLU A 977 -7.91 -18.93 15.52
N ASN A 978 -7.67 -18.62 16.79
CA ASN A 978 -8.35 -19.27 17.92
C ASN A 978 -9.64 -18.49 18.23
N GLU A 979 -10.80 -19.12 18.01
CA GLU A 979 -12.15 -18.52 18.16
C GLU A 979 -12.40 -17.88 19.55
N ILE A 980 -11.69 -18.31 20.58
CA ILE A 980 -11.80 -17.81 21.96
C ILE A 980 -11.26 -16.37 22.10
N VAL A 981 -10.26 -15.97 21.30
CA VAL A 981 -9.67 -14.61 21.34
C VAL A 981 -10.60 -13.57 20.71
N SER A 982 -11.55 -13.97 19.85
CA SER A 982 -12.45 -13.04 19.16
C SER A 982 -13.37 -12.24 20.10
N LYS A 983 -13.80 -12.83 21.22
CA LYS A 983 -14.67 -12.16 22.23
C LYS A 983 -13.92 -11.17 23.12
N LEU A 984 -12.60 -11.30 23.22
CA LEU A 984 -11.69 -10.37 23.91
C LEU A 984 -10.96 -9.45 22.94
N SER A 985 -11.24 -9.56 21.63
CA SER A 985 -10.50 -8.83 20.61
C SER A 985 -10.85 -7.34 20.63
N ASP A 986 -9.82 -6.50 20.53
CA ASP A 986 -9.99 -5.06 20.52
C ASP A 986 -10.49 -4.49 19.18
N ARG A 987 -10.72 -5.35 18.19
CA ARG A 987 -11.14 -5.00 16.82
C ARG A 987 -12.55 -4.42 16.77
N LEU A 988 -12.82 -3.69 15.70
CA LEU A 988 -14.18 -3.21 15.39
C LEU A 988 -15.09 -4.40 15.06
N THR A 989 -16.26 -4.48 15.70
CA THR A 989 -17.29 -5.47 15.37
C THR A 989 -18.22 -4.94 14.27
N LEU A 990 -18.97 -5.83 13.61
CA LEU A 990 -19.86 -5.46 12.51
C LEU A 990 -20.99 -4.55 13.00
N GLN A 991 -21.47 -4.79 14.23
CA GLN A 991 -22.48 -3.96 14.88
C GLN A 991 -21.98 -2.54 15.12
N THR A 992 -20.78 -2.38 15.71
CA THR A 992 -20.18 -1.06 15.94
C THR A 992 -19.92 -0.34 14.61
N TYR A 993 -19.46 -1.07 13.58
CA TYR A 993 -19.24 -0.50 12.25
C TYR A 993 -20.54 0.02 11.61
N GLN A 994 -21.63 -0.74 11.71
CA GLN A 994 -22.96 -0.31 11.23
C GLN A 994 -23.50 0.89 12.03
N GLN A 995 -23.27 0.92 13.34
CA GLN A 995 -23.64 2.05 14.19
C GLN A 995 -22.89 3.32 13.78
N ILE A 996 -21.58 3.24 13.54
CA ILE A 996 -20.77 4.37 13.04
C ILE A 996 -21.28 4.85 11.68
N LYS A 997 -21.62 3.94 10.76
CA LYS A 997 -22.24 4.30 9.47
C LYS A 997 -23.58 5.01 9.64
N SER A 998 -24.42 4.54 10.57
CA SER A 998 -25.69 5.20 10.90
C SER A 998 -25.47 6.61 11.47
N ASN A 999 -24.47 6.76 12.35
CA ASN A 999 -24.06 8.07 12.88
C ASN A 999 -23.64 9.01 11.73
N PHE A 1000 -22.82 8.54 10.80
CA PHE A 1000 -22.43 9.32 9.62
C PHE A 1000 -23.63 9.75 8.77
N GLN A 1001 -24.57 8.83 8.50
CA GLN A 1001 -25.78 9.14 7.74
C GLN A 1001 -26.64 10.18 8.45
N SER A 1002 -26.82 10.06 9.76
CA SER A 1002 -27.55 11.05 10.58
C SER A 1002 -26.89 12.44 10.51
N VAL A 1003 -25.56 12.49 10.56
CA VAL A 1003 -24.80 13.74 10.38
C VAL A 1003 -25.02 14.34 9.00
N ARG A 1004 -24.96 13.53 7.94
CA ARG A 1004 -25.18 13.99 6.56
C ARG A 1004 -26.62 14.37 6.27
N GLN A 1005 -27.61 13.80 6.97
CA GLN A 1005 -29.00 14.28 6.89
C GLN A 1005 -29.16 15.70 7.46
N GLN A 1006 -28.45 16.01 8.55
CA GLN A 1006 -28.48 17.34 9.17
C GLN A 1006 -27.56 18.35 8.47
N ASP A 1007 -26.44 17.87 7.90
CA ASP A 1007 -25.42 18.67 7.22
C ASP A 1007 -25.02 18.02 5.88
N PRO A 1008 -25.89 18.11 4.85
CA PRO A 1008 -25.69 17.40 3.58
C PRO A 1008 -24.49 17.90 2.78
N ASN A 1009 -24.08 19.15 3.00
CA ASN A 1009 -22.94 19.75 2.30
C ASN A 1009 -21.65 19.75 3.14
N GLY A 1010 -21.68 19.23 4.38
CA GLY A 1010 -20.55 19.27 5.30
C GLY A 1010 -20.10 20.69 5.66
N LEU A 1011 -21.04 21.62 5.83
CA LEU A 1011 -20.72 22.99 6.24
C LEU A 1011 -20.10 23.03 7.63
N LYS A 1012 -20.53 22.15 8.54
CA LYS A 1012 -20.08 22.08 9.93
C LYS A 1012 -19.07 20.96 10.16
N ILE A 1013 -19.30 19.78 9.57
CA ILE A 1013 -18.46 18.60 9.77
C ILE A 1013 -18.06 18.05 8.40
N GLN A 1014 -16.84 18.40 7.95
CA GLN A 1014 -16.29 17.93 6.69
C GLN A 1014 -15.76 16.51 6.86
N PHE A 1015 -14.72 16.36 7.70
CA PHE A 1015 -14.04 15.10 7.93
C PHE A 1015 -14.75 14.30 9.03
N PHE A 1016 -15.50 13.27 8.65
CA PHE A 1016 -16.01 12.29 9.61
C PHE A 1016 -14.95 11.19 9.79
N ILE A 1017 -14.27 11.18 10.94
CA ILE A 1017 -13.22 10.20 11.24
C ILE A 1017 -13.56 9.51 12.55
N ALA A 1018 -13.98 8.25 12.46
CA ALA A 1018 -14.42 7.46 13.60
C ALA A 1018 -13.49 6.28 13.87
N SER A 1019 -13.49 5.84 15.13
CA SER A 1019 -12.81 4.63 15.59
C SER A 1019 -13.64 3.96 16.68
N LYS A 1020 -13.16 2.85 17.24
CA LYS A 1020 -13.79 2.23 18.42
C LYS A 1020 -13.85 3.19 19.62
N ILE A 1021 -12.89 4.11 19.72
CA ILE A 1021 -12.77 5.10 20.81
C ILE A 1021 -13.73 6.26 20.58
N ASP A 1022 -13.74 6.83 19.37
CA ASP A 1022 -14.68 7.88 18.98
C ASP A 1022 -15.66 7.35 17.92
N GLN A 1023 -16.79 6.83 18.40
CA GLN A 1023 -17.88 6.37 17.53
C GLN A 1023 -18.69 7.54 16.94
N SER A 1024 -18.54 8.75 17.51
CA SER A 1024 -19.26 9.94 17.03
C SER A 1024 -18.70 10.42 15.69
N GLY A 1025 -17.39 10.22 15.46
CA GLY A 1025 -16.67 10.65 14.27
C GLY A 1025 -16.46 12.16 14.14
N LYS A 1026 -16.83 12.92 15.18
CA LYS A 1026 -16.85 14.40 15.19
C LYS A 1026 -15.82 15.00 16.13
N LEU A 1027 -15.23 14.21 17.02
CA LEU A 1027 -14.46 14.72 18.13
C LEU A 1027 -13.31 15.61 17.65
N TRP A 1028 -12.58 15.23 16.61
CA TRP A 1028 -11.39 15.97 16.17
C TRP A 1028 -11.61 16.93 15.00
N SER A 1029 -12.74 16.81 14.29
CA SER A 1029 -13.07 17.62 13.11
C SER A 1029 -14.01 18.79 13.42
N SER A 1030 -14.56 18.85 14.63
CA SER A 1030 -15.42 19.96 15.06
C SER A 1030 -14.64 21.27 15.16
N GLY A 1031 -15.03 22.27 14.35
CA GLY A 1031 -14.40 23.59 14.30
C GLY A 1031 -13.57 23.85 13.04
N VAL A 1032 -13.39 22.83 12.18
CA VAL A 1032 -12.76 22.99 10.88
C VAL A 1032 -13.65 23.80 9.94
N GLN A 1033 -13.07 24.80 9.29
CA GLN A 1033 -13.77 25.66 8.35
C GLN A 1033 -13.78 25.03 6.95
N LEU A 1034 -14.94 25.05 6.28
CA LEU A 1034 -15.10 24.44 4.95
C LEU A 1034 -14.06 24.90 3.92
N PRO A 1035 -13.70 26.20 3.79
CA PRO A 1035 -12.68 26.63 2.84
C PRO A 1035 -11.32 25.96 3.06
N MET A 1036 -10.94 25.71 4.32
CA MET A 1036 -9.67 25.07 4.66
C MET A 1036 -9.69 23.58 4.36
N ALA A 1037 -10.79 22.89 4.65
CA ALA A 1037 -10.99 21.49 4.26
C ALA A 1037 -10.99 21.32 2.73
N ALA A 1038 -11.69 22.20 2.01
CA ALA A 1038 -11.71 22.18 0.54
C ALA A 1038 -10.32 22.49 -0.05
N ARG A 1039 -9.58 23.44 0.52
CA ARG A 1039 -8.20 23.77 0.12
C ARG A 1039 -7.27 22.57 0.32
N LEU A 1040 -7.36 21.86 1.44
CA LEU A 1040 -6.59 20.64 1.69
C LEU A 1040 -6.82 19.59 0.59
N THR A 1041 -8.09 19.27 0.29
CA THR A 1041 -8.43 18.32 -0.78
C THR A 1041 -7.96 18.80 -2.15
N ALA A 1042 -8.13 20.09 -2.47
CA ALA A 1042 -7.71 20.66 -3.74
C ALA A 1042 -6.19 20.60 -3.93
N LEU A 1043 -5.41 20.97 -2.91
CA LEU A 1043 -3.95 20.90 -2.94
C LEU A 1043 -3.46 19.45 -3.09
N ALA A 1044 -4.09 18.49 -2.40
CA ALA A 1044 -3.78 17.07 -2.57
C ALA A 1044 -4.04 16.59 -4.02
N LYS A 1045 -5.16 17.01 -4.64
CA LYS A 1045 -5.45 16.72 -6.05
C LYS A 1045 -4.42 17.34 -7.00
N VAL A 1046 -4.03 18.59 -6.77
CA VAL A 1046 -2.99 19.28 -7.56
C VAL A 1046 -1.65 18.57 -7.42
N ALA A 1047 -1.26 18.17 -6.21
CA ALA A 1047 -0.04 17.42 -5.94
C ALA A 1047 0.01 16.09 -6.70
N VAL A 1048 -1.05 15.28 -6.60
CA VAL A 1048 -1.12 13.99 -7.31
C VAL A 1048 -1.12 14.18 -8.83
N GLN A 1049 -1.80 15.22 -9.34
CA GLN A 1049 -1.81 15.52 -10.77
C GLN A 1049 -0.44 16.00 -11.28
N LEU A 1050 0.27 16.81 -10.49
CA LEU A 1050 1.64 17.25 -10.80
C LEU A 1050 2.58 16.05 -10.95
N ILE A 1051 2.48 15.09 -10.03
CA ILE A 1051 3.33 13.89 -10.02
C ILE A 1051 2.97 12.95 -11.18
N LYS A 1052 1.68 12.79 -11.49
CA LYS A 1052 1.24 12.01 -12.66
C LYS A 1052 1.72 12.59 -13.99
N THR A 1053 1.86 13.91 -14.09
CA THR A 1053 2.21 14.60 -15.35
C THR A 1053 3.72 14.79 -15.53
N LYS A 1054 4.44 15.17 -14.47
CA LYS A 1054 5.88 15.49 -14.52
C LYS A 1054 6.79 14.42 -13.89
N GLY A 1055 6.21 13.38 -13.28
CA GLY A 1055 6.95 12.40 -12.49
C GLY A 1055 7.40 12.97 -11.14
N LEU A 1056 8.18 12.19 -10.41
CA LEU A 1056 8.77 12.59 -9.12
C LEU A 1056 10.26 12.91 -9.32
N ASN A 1057 10.61 14.17 -9.11
CA ASN A 1057 11.97 14.71 -9.20
C ASN A 1057 12.14 15.91 -8.26
N SER A 1058 13.37 16.40 -8.08
CA SER A 1058 13.71 17.47 -7.15
C SER A 1058 12.85 18.72 -7.36
N SER A 1059 12.68 19.15 -8.61
CA SER A 1059 11.88 20.34 -8.93
C SER A 1059 10.40 20.19 -8.57
N THR A 1060 9.83 18.99 -8.77
CA THR A 1060 8.44 18.72 -8.37
C THR A 1060 8.30 18.65 -6.87
N ILE A 1061 9.29 18.09 -6.15
CA ILE A 1061 9.30 18.01 -4.68
C ILE A 1061 9.35 19.42 -4.09
N ASP A 1062 10.22 20.30 -4.61
CA ASP A 1062 10.28 21.69 -4.15
C ASP A 1062 8.95 22.43 -4.35
N LEU A 1063 8.25 22.19 -5.47
CA LEU A 1063 6.93 22.75 -5.72
C LEU A 1063 5.86 22.23 -4.75
N LEU A 1064 5.94 20.98 -4.28
CA LEU A 1064 4.97 20.42 -3.33
C LEU A 1064 5.02 21.11 -1.97
N PHE A 1065 6.19 21.59 -1.54
CA PHE A 1065 6.42 22.23 -0.24
C PHE A 1065 6.50 23.76 -0.35
N LYS A 1066 6.12 24.35 -1.50
CA LYS A 1066 6.05 25.80 -1.68
C LYS A 1066 4.59 26.25 -1.78
N PRO A 1067 4.13 27.22 -0.97
CA PRO A 1067 2.77 27.75 -1.08
C PRO A 1067 2.63 28.67 -2.31
N SER A 1068 1.47 28.67 -2.96
CA SER A 1068 1.19 29.54 -4.11
C SER A 1068 0.90 31.00 -3.71
N LEU A 1069 0.39 31.22 -2.48
CA LEU A 1069 -0.10 32.50 -1.93
C LEU A 1069 -1.12 33.26 -2.80
N SER A 1070 -1.54 32.71 -3.94
CA SER A 1070 -2.35 33.39 -4.95
C SER A 1070 -3.83 33.51 -4.58
N ASP A 1071 -4.34 32.61 -3.75
CA ASP A 1071 -5.79 32.46 -3.55
C ASP A 1071 -6.27 33.12 -2.25
N TYR A 1072 -5.56 34.15 -1.78
CA TYR A 1072 -5.87 34.92 -0.57
C TYR A 1072 -6.23 36.36 -0.93
N ASP A 1073 -7.09 36.99 -0.13
CA ASP A 1073 -7.50 38.39 -0.36
C ASP A 1073 -6.37 39.38 -0.03
N PHE A 1074 -5.55 39.03 0.97
CA PHE A 1074 -4.36 39.78 1.33
C PHE A 1074 -3.30 38.88 1.98
N VAL A 1075 -2.06 39.35 1.93
CA VAL A 1075 -0.87 38.67 2.45
C VAL A 1075 -0.04 39.68 3.24
N LEU A 1076 0.12 39.43 4.53
CA LEU A 1076 0.95 40.20 5.46
C LEU A 1076 2.23 39.42 5.74
N THR A 1077 3.38 39.96 5.33
CA THR A 1077 4.69 39.39 5.67
C THR A 1077 5.14 39.97 7.00
N VAL A 1078 5.39 39.10 7.98
CA VAL A 1078 5.87 39.50 9.31
C VAL A 1078 7.28 38.99 9.56
N LYS A 1079 8.06 39.76 10.30
CA LYS A 1079 9.43 39.42 10.68
C LYS A 1079 9.56 39.34 12.19
N SER A 1080 9.99 38.18 12.69
CA SER A 1080 10.31 38.03 14.11
C SER A 1080 11.61 38.78 14.46
N PRO A 1081 11.68 39.46 15.61
CA PRO A 1081 12.86 40.25 16.00
C PRO A 1081 14.08 39.39 16.34
N PHE A 1082 13.91 38.10 16.60
CA PHE A 1082 15.01 37.18 16.92
C PHE A 1082 14.93 35.87 16.13
N ALA A 1083 16.07 35.20 16.01
CA ALA A 1083 16.18 33.93 15.29
C ALA A 1083 15.50 32.79 16.07
N LEU A 1084 14.41 32.28 15.51
CA LEU A 1084 13.58 31.25 16.13
C LEU A 1084 14.08 29.83 15.81
N GLY A 1085 14.67 29.59 14.63
CA GLY A 1085 15.11 28.26 14.21
C GLY A 1085 16.03 27.54 15.20
N ALA A 1086 17.11 28.20 15.64
CA ALA A 1086 18.02 27.65 16.65
C ALA A 1086 17.38 27.55 18.04
N GLY A 1087 16.56 28.54 18.43
CA GLY A 1087 15.83 28.53 19.70
C GLY A 1087 14.77 27.44 19.81
N SER A 1088 14.22 27.00 18.68
CA SER A 1088 13.29 25.87 18.56
C SER A 1088 14.01 24.51 18.43
N GLY A 1089 15.34 24.49 18.53
CA GLY A 1089 16.13 23.27 18.52
C GLY A 1089 16.40 22.69 17.13
N VAL A 1090 16.30 23.47 16.06
CA VAL A 1090 16.59 23.04 14.68
C VAL A 1090 18.04 23.37 14.31
N LEU A 1091 18.74 22.42 13.69
CA LEU A 1091 20.08 22.63 13.17
C LEU A 1091 20.02 23.39 11.83
N THR A 1092 20.29 24.70 11.86
CA THR A 1092 20.18 25.58 10.67
C THR A 1092 21.37 25.49 9.71
N ASN A 1093 22.58 25.16 10.20
CA ASN A 1093 23.79 25.02 9.38
C ASN A 1093 24.44 23.64 9.58
N ALA A 1094 24.01 22.63 8.82
CA ALA A 1094 24.58 21.27 8.88
C ALA A 1094 26.08 21.19 8.48
N GLY A 1095 26.65 22.26 7.91
CA GLY A 1095 28.07 22.40 7.56
C GLY A 1095 28.89 23.33 8.47
N ALA A 1096 28.29 23.93 9.50
CA ALA A 1096 29.03 24.77 10.45
C ALA A 1096 29.85 23.91 11.42
N PHE A 1097 31.05 24.37 11.77
CA PHE A 1097 31.91 23.69 12.75
C PHE A 1097 31.20 23.55 14.10
N LYS A 1098 31.44 22.42 14.80
CA LYS A 1098 30.77 22.08 16.08
C LYS A 1098 30.86 23.18 17.15
N ASN A 1099 31.90 24.00 17.13
CA ASN A 1099 32.11 25.13 18.06
C ASN A 1099 31.25 26.37 17.73
N LEU A 1100 30.64 26.44 16.54
CA LEU A 1100 29.74 27.52 16.13
C LEU A 1100 28.26 27.19 16.36
N ILE A 1101 27.96 25.93 16.72
CA ILE A 1101 26.59 25.48 17.04
C ILE A 1101 26.34 25.80 18.51
N ALA A 1102 25.64 26.91 18.78
CA ALA A 1102 25.22 27.25 20.14
C ALA A 1102 24.24 26.18 20.66
N GLN A 1103 24.68 25.34 21.59
CA GLN A 1103 23.78 24.48 22.36
C GLN A 1103 23.24 25.27 23.54
N ASN A 1104 21.92 25.37 23.64
CA ASN A 1104 21.28 25.95 24.82
C ASN A 1104 21.47 24.96 25.97
N ASN A 1105 22.31 25.30 26.94
CA ASN A 1105 22.60 24.45 28.10
C ASN A 1105 21.88 24.92 29.38
N SER A 1106 21.07 25.97 29.28
CA SER A 1106 20.32 26.53 30.40
C SER A 1106 19.09 27.29 29.91
N TYR A 1107 18.11 27.45 30.80
CA TYR A 1107 16.93 28.27 30.54
C TYR A 1107 17.30 29.77 30.52
N PRO A 1108 16.69 30.58 29.63
CA PRO A 1108 16.82 32.03 29.71
C PRO A 1108 16.24 32.57 31.03
N GLN A 1109 16.72 33.74 31.47
CA GLN A 1109 16.20 34.40 32.68
C GLN A 1109 14.69 34.67 32.58
N ASP A 1110 14.23 35.09 31.40
CA ASP A 1110 12.82 35.19 31.05
C ASP A 1110 12.54 34.29 29.84
N ILE A 1111 11.65 33.32 30.04
CA ILE A 1111 11.26 32.32 29.03
C ILE A 1111 10.39 32.95 27.95
N THR A 1112 9.56 33.92 28.33
CA THR A 1112 8.61 34.56 27.41
C THR A 1112 9.33 35.42 26.36
N SER A 1113 10.52 35.93 26.69
CA SER A 1113 11.40 36.67 25.77
C SER A 1113 11.79 35.91 24.50
N ARG A 1114 11.64 34.57 24.49
CA ARG A 1114 12.02 33.69 23.38
C ARG A 1114 10.83 33.06 22.65
N PHE A 1115 9.59 33.38 23.02
CA PHE A 1115 8.39 32.88 22.34
C PHE A 1115 8.13 33.64 21.05
N ASP A 1116 7.59 32.95 20.04
CA ASP A 1116 7.25 33.57 18.77
C ASP A 1116 6.07 34.57 18.95
N PRO A 1117 6.29 35.89 18.79
CA PRO A 1117 5.22 36.87 18.93
C PRO A 1117 4.16 36.75 17.83
N VAL A 1118 4.49 36.15 16.68
CA VAL A 1118 3.56 35.98 15.56
C VAL A 1118 2.40 35.06 15.93
N VAL A 1119 2.66 34.01 16.70
CA VAL A 1119 1.61 33.10 17.18
C VAL A 1119 0.57 33.86 17.99
N LYS A 1120 1.03 34.73 18.92
CA LYS A 1120 0.12 35.54 19.74
C LYS A 1120 -0.62 36.60 18.93
N LEU A 1121 0.05 37.23 17.95
CA LEU A 1121 -0.56 38.17 17.02
C LEU A 1121 -1.73 37.51 16.27
N VAL A 1122 -1.50 36.32 15.69
CA VAL A 1122 -2.53 35.58 14.95
C VAL A 1122 -3.68 35.16 15.86
N GLN A 1123 -3.41 34.78 17.11
CA GLN A 1123 -4.46 34.49 18.11
C GLN A 1123 -5.33 35.71 18.41
N ILE A 1124 -4.74 36.90 18.58
CA ILE A 1124 -5.47 38.16 18.79
C ILE A 1124 -6.33 38.49 17.57
N LEU A 1125 -5.77 38.36 16.36
CA LEU A 1125 -6.49 38.58 15.10
C LEU A 1125 -7.66 37.62 14.93
N ASN A 1126 -7.46 36.32 15.18
CA ASN A 1126 -8.51 35.32 15.13
C ASN A 1126 -9.60 35.56 16.18
N SER A 1127 -9.25 36.02 17.38
CA SER A 1127 -10.23 36.33 18.43
C SER A 1127 -11.09 37.55 18.07
N LYS A 1128 -10.50 38.56 17.42
CA LYS A 1128 -11.18 39.79 17.03
C LYS A 1128 -12.04 39.63 15.77
N TYR A 1129 -11.57 38.90 14.75
CA TYR A 1129 -12.23 38.82 13.45
C TYR A 1129 -12.76 37.42 13.06
N LYS A 1130 -12.95 36.53 14.04
CA LYS A 1130 -13.36 35.12 13.85
C LYS A 1130 -14.47 34.90 12.81
N ASP A 1131 -15.47 35.79 12.79
CA ASP A 1131 -16.67 35.67 11.94
C ASP A 1131 -16.54 36.35 10.57
N ILE A 1132 -15.40 37.00 10.30
CA ILE A 1132 -15.18 37.90 9.16
C ILE A 1132 -14.00 37.44 8.31
N ILE A 1133 -12.87 37.15 8.93
CA ILE A 1133 -11.62 36.79 8.27
C ILE A 1133 -11.12 35.45 8.81
N LEU A 1134 -10.74 34.58 7.90
CA LEU A 1134 -9.96 33.38 8.18
C LEU A 1134 -8.48 33.72 8.02
N PHE A 1135 -7.73 33.74 9.12
CA PHE A 1135 -6.28 33.94 9.09
C PHE A 1135 -5.54 32.61 9.04
N SER A 1136 -4.56 32.52 8.15
CA SER A 1136 -3.65 31.38 8.07
C SER A 1136 -2.20 31.85 8.15
N SER A 1137 -1.42 31.20 9.02
CA SER A 1137 0.02 31.45 9.17
C SER A 1137 0.77 30.14 9.41
N HIS A 1138 2.11 30.19 9.26
CA HIS A 1138 2.96 29.10 9.73
C HIS A 1138 2.88 29.02 11.27
N LYS A 1139 2.71 27.82 11.81
CA LYS A 1139 2.81 27.52 13.25
C LYS A 1139 4.28 27.46 13.67
N TYR A 1140 5.19 27.05 12.77
CA TYR A 1140 6.62 26.92 13.05
C TYR A 1140 7.46 27.86 12.18
N THR A 1141 7.91 28.98 12.75
CA THR A 1141 8.77 29.95 12.06
C THR A 1141 10.25 29.48 12.05
N ILE A 1142 10.59 28.53 11.18
CA ILE A 1142 11.94 27.89 11.14
C ILE A 1142 12.83 28.50 10.03
N ASN A 1143 12.29 29.37 9.17
CA ASN A 1143 13.00 29.91 8.02
C ASN A 1143 14.26 30.72 8.41
N GLU A 1144 15.34 30.59 7.64
CA GLU A 1144 16.62 31.30 7.86
C GLU A 1144 16.49 32.83 7.94
N LYS A 1145 15.45 33.39 7.30
CA LYS A 1145 15.16 34.82 7.28
C LYS A 1145 14.27 35.31 8.43
N ASN A 1146 13.79 34.41 9.31
CA ASN A 1146 12.82 34.68 10.38
C ASN A 1146 11.53 35.37 9.90
N HIS A 1147 11.16 35.12 8.64
CA HIS A 1147 9.92 35.62 8.06
C HIS A 1147 8.82 34.57 8.26
N ASN A 1148 7.66 35.05 8.66
CA ASN A 1148 6.40 34.31 8.64
C ASN A 1148 5.42 35.11 7.76
N VAL A 1149 4.36 34.45 7.29
CA VAL A 1149 3.36 35.04 6.42
C VAL A 1149 2.00 34.81 7.05
N ILE A 1150 1.23 35.88 7.20
CA ILE A 1150 -0.16 35.85 7.64
C ILE A 1150 -1.02 36.15 6.42
N THR A 1151 -1.83 35.19 6.01
CA THR A 1151 -2.76 35.34 4.89
C THR A 1151 -4.18 35.46 5.41
N GLY A 1152 -5.01 36.22 4.70
CA GLY A 1152 -6.41 36.45 5.09
C GLY A 1152 -7.40 36.13 3.98
N LEU A 1153 -8.50 35.47 4.36
CA LEU A 1153 -9.65 35.21 3.50
C LEU A 1153 -10.92 35.76 4.14
N PHE A 1154 -11.61 36.65 3.43
CA PHE A 1154 -12.90 37.15 3.88
C PHE A 1154 -13.99 36.09 3.68
N VAL A 1155 -14.84 35.94 4.68
CA VAL A 1155 -15.99 35.04 4.60
C VAL A 1155 -16.99 35.60 3.57
N PRO A 1156 -17.32 34.87 2.49
CA PRO A 1156 -18.12 35.41 1.39
C PRO A 1156 -19.50 35.95 1.80
N SER A 1157 -20.13 35.34 2.81
CA SER A 1157 -21.44 35.78 3.32
C SER A 1157 -21.42 37.17 3.96
N LYS A 1158 -20.25 37.65 4.39
CA LYS A 1158 -20.05 38.96 5.03
C LYS A 1158 -19.61 40.05 4.05
N LEU A 1159 -19.25 39.69 2.82
CA LEU A 1159 -18.90 40.64 1.77
C LEU A 1159 -20.14 41.25 1.09
N ALA A 1160 -21.29 40.58 1.17
CA ALA A 1160 -22.55 41.08 0.61
C ALA A 1160 -23.07 42.30 1.38
N LYS A 1161 -23.83 43.15 0.68
CA LYS A 1161 -24.54 44.27 1.31
C LYS A 1161 -25.56 43.74 2.30
N SER A 1162 -25.63 44.34 3.48
CA SER A 1162 -26.57 43.92 4.51
C SER A 1162 -27.22 45.12 5.18
N LYS A 1163 -28.44 44.99 5.69
CA LYS A 1163 -29.06 46.07 6.47
C LYS A 1163 -28.29 46.29 7.76
N PHE A 1164 -28.16 47.56 8.16
CA PHE A 1164 -27.53 47.88 9.45
C PHE A 1164 -28.26 47.21 10.63
N LYS A 1165 -27.50 46.53 11.49
CA LYS A 1165 -27.97 45.95 12.76
C LYS A 1165 -26.91 46.18 13.83
N VAL A 1166 -27.34 46.46 15.07
CA VAL A 1166 -26.42 46.64 16.20
C VAL A 1166 -25.56 45.39 16.47
N GLN A 1167 -26.11 44.20 16.17
CA GLN A 1167 -25.45 42.91 16.37
C GLN A 1167 -24.52 42.48 15.21
N LEU A 1168 -24.18 43.37 14.28
CA LEU A 1168 -23.30 43.00 13.15
C LEU A 1168 -21.91 42.56 13.64
N GLY A 1169 -21.36 43.22 14.67
CA GLY A 1169 -20.10 42.80 15.30
C GLY A 1169 -18.84 42.98 14.43
N TYR A 1170 -18.91 43.76 13.35
CA TYR A 1170 -17.78 43.99 12.44
C TYR A 1170 -17.71 45.43 11.91
N ASN A 1171 -16.51 45.88 11.52
CA ASN A 1171 -16.29 47.22 10.98
C ASN A 1171 -16.96 47.35 9.60
N CYS A 1172 -17.94 48.25 9.51
CA CYS A 1172 -18.74 48.47 8.31
C CYS A 1172 -18.83 49.96 7.98
N ARG A 1173 -19.00 50.26 6.69
CA ARG A 1173 -19.25 51.61 6.19
C ARG A 1173 -20.65 51.69 5.58
N PRO A 1174 -21.33 52.84 5.68
CA PRO A 1174 -22.66 53.01 5.11
C PRO A 1174 -22.64 52.87 3.59
N HIS A 1175 -23.71 52.27 3.06
CA HIS A 1175 -24.08 52.20 1.66
C HIS A 1175 -25.48 52.81 1.47
N LEU A 1176 -25.89 53.02 0.22
CA LEU A 1176 -27.20 53.59 -0.11
C LEU A 1176 -28.34 52.73 0.46
N ASN A 1177 -29.44 53.37 0.89
CA ASN A 1177 -30.69 52.73 1.36
C ASN A 1177 -30.59 51.88 2.65
N ASP A 1178 -30.01 52.41 3.73
CA ASP A 1178 -29.87 51.74 5.05
C ASP A 1178 -29.07 50.43 5.02
N GLU A 1179 -28.31 50.21 3.95
CA GLU A 1179 -27.38 49.09 3.82
C GLU A 1179 -25.99 49.49 4.31
N VAL A 1180 -25.24 48.51 4.77
CA VAL A 1180 -23.83 48.63 5.13
C VAL A 1180 -23.03 47.58 4.39
N ILE A 1181 -21.78 47.93 4.11
CA ILE A 1181 -20.79 47.02 3.52
C ILE A 1181 -19.56 46.97 4.42
N LEU A 1182 -18.87 45.83 4.40
CA LEU A 1182 -17.63 45.66 5.14
C LEU A 1182 -16.60 46.73 4.75
N ASN A 1183 -16.00 47.37 5.75
CA ASN A 1183 -14.96 48.38 5.52
C ASN A 1183 -13.57 47.73 5.47
N LYS A 1184 -13.19 47.21 4.30
CA LYS A 1184 -11.91 46.52 4.09
C LYS A 1184 -10.70 47.40 4.46
N ASP A 1185 -10.69 48.66 4.02
CA ASP A 1185 -9.57 49.57 4.24
C ASP A 1185 -9.33 49.85 5.74
N ALA A 1186 -10.40 50.04 6.51
CA ALA A 1186 -10.27 50.21 7.96
C ALA A 1186 -9.77 48.95 8.64
N ILE A 1187 -10.26 47.77 8.24
CA ILE A 1187 -9.79 46.49 8.79
C ILE A 1187 -8.31 46.27 8.47
N PHE A 1188 -7.85 46.58 7.26
CA PHE A 1188 -6.42 46.51 6.91
C PHE A 1188 -5.57 47.44 7.77
N ASN A 1189 -6.00 48.68 7.97
CA ASN A 1189 -5.30 49.63 8.86
C ASN A 1189 -5.29 49.13 10.31
N GLU A 1190 -6.38 48.56 10.81
CA GLU A 1190 -6.43 47.96 12.15
C GLU A 1190 -5.47 46.78 12.27
N ILE A 1191 -5.39 45.91 11.25
CA ILE A 1191 -4.46 44.77 11.24
C ILE A 1191 -3.01 45.27 11.26
N LEU A 1192 -2.68 46.28 10.45
CA LEU A 1192 -1.34 46.88 10.42
C LEU A 1192 -0.99 47.55 11.77
N ASN A 1193 -1.94 48.28 12.36
CA ASN A 1193 -1.74 48.90 13.67
C ASN A 1193 -1.55 47.88 14.81
N ILE A 1194 -2.28 46.76 14.79
CA ILE A 1194 -2.10 45.68 15.76
C ILE A 1194 -0.75 44.97 15.54
N SER A 1195 -0.34 44.80 14.28
CA SER A 1195 0.91 44.12 13.94
C SER A 1195 2.14 44.97 14.28
N GLY A 1196 2.03 46.31 14.21
CA GLY A 1196 3.09 47.25 14.55
C GLY A 1196 4.39 46.93 13.82
N ASP A 1197 5.49 46.97 14.57
CA ASP A 1197 6.86 46.77 14.04
C ASP A 1197 7.12 45.35 13.51
N LEU A 1198 6.23 44.38 13.75
CA LEU A 1198 6.36 43.03 13.20
C LEU A 1198 6.01 42.98 11.71
N ALA A 1199 5.21 43.91 11.22
CA ALA A 1199 4.81 43.98 9.82
C ALA A 1199 5.95 44.49 8.95
N SER A 1200 6.34 43.72 7.94
CA SER A 1200 7.40 44.09 6.99
C SER A 1200 6.86 44.46 5.61
N ASP A 1201 5.82 43.77 5.15
CA ASP A 1201 5.18 44.01 3.85
C ASP A 1201 3.71 43.61 3.91
N PHE A 1202 2.86 44.27 3.11
CA PHE A 1202 1.41 44.01 3.05
C PHE A 1202 0.91 44.12 1.62
N ASP A 1203 0.61 42.97 1.02
CA ASP A 1203 0.04 42.86 -0.32
C ASP A 1203 -1.49 42.67 -0.24
N LYS A 1204 -2.25 43.48 -0.97
CA LYS A 1204 -3.72 43.46 -1.00
C LYS A 1204 -4.21 43.29 -2.42
N LYS A 1205 -5.22 42.44 -2.61
CA LYS A 1205 -5.86 42.20 -3.91
C LYS A 1205 -7.15 42.99 -4.12
#